data_AF-A0AAN0JQP0-F1
#
_entry.id   AF-A0AAN0JQP0-F1
#
_cell.length_a   1.000
_cell.length_b   1.000
_cell.length_c   1.000
_cell.angle_alpha   90.00
_cell.angle_beta   90.00
_cell.angle_gamma   90.00
#
_symmetry.space_group_name_H-M   'P 1'
#
loop_
_entity.id
_entity.type
_entity.pdbx_description
1 polymer ?
#
loop_
_entity_poly.entity_id
_entity_poly.type
_entity_poly.pdbx_seq_one_letter_code
_entity_poly.pdbx_strand_id
1 'polypeptide(L)'
;MSTSTVQPFLHIWDCGGQPVFLEILPAFLTPRTMFLLLFDASKDFRERWQSRQNTPDGEVLFGEVVNESTSDLMAKWMSTIHSHLVKHNKDDTSSPSLYCIGTRGDKLNSESKKEAKVQIQSLYKEKKFSDLIKDVLIIDNTTSGKGKREDPSITELRGAIDGFIKTLVVPTPLNWVLFRKVFQKLEKNVISVSDAIAIGVACHIPAADLPEVLKFYHELGALLYYPQIEGLRNKVILNPKWFVDIIGKVFPLEKGWSGGKRWLLFQSKGILVQPLYQEVWQSSGIDPEEIIELLVHFRLAAQVQIEVDDSKQYFLPAALPGYTGDSNEVRPGCKLRASPVHITFSTEYVPPGFFTRLATTVAANNNIKLNFNVAHSEVERRSIYRNRVCFSYGHPSDDFVLTDVNKAIQVDVFRYLPESSHPVPFKAVCQDILELLKKCCKKVEDTLYGYHGHHITQSSSRDVRYVCECKYSSSNAVHYIEVDAEKQTCSDQVYCEKVRSTRSLTTRESMWFQDEFSYLKYLIQFGVGLISLIILLMLLTFSFTVLINNSSTTANEANILTISDLQKVLDVLDDGYFPSNKWFQLGLSLGLSNPKLETIEDNYPKNNERCLQNCLTLWLKENIEVTWSKLADAVDNTGEKAVAAYIRIRKVQSKSEL
;
A
#
# COMPACT_ATOMS: atom_id res chain seq x y z
N MET A 1 34.93 37.25 -18.02
CA MET A 1 33.74 36.39 -17.88
C MET A 1 33.57 36.09 -16.41
N SER A 2 32.62 36.73 -15.73
CA SER A 2 32.27 36.36 -14.36
C SER A 2 31.76 34.93 -14.38
N THR A 3 32.40 34.03 -13.63
CA THR A 3 31.86 32.71 -13.36
C THR A 3 30.49 32.91 -12.72
N SER A 4 29.42 32.69 -13.50
CA SER A 4 28.05 32.66 -12.99
C SER A 4 28.02 31.60 -11.90
N THR A 5 28.00 32.04 -10.64
CA THR A 5 27.79 31.14 -9.52
C THR A 5 26.35 30.67 -9.63
N VAL A 6 26.17 29.44 -10.12
CA VAL A 6 24.87 28.75 -10.12
C VAL A 6 24.38 28.74 -8.68
N GLN A 7 23.38 29.56 -8.36
CA GLN A 7 22.76 29.52 -7.04
C GLN A 7 21.87 28.29 -6.98
N PRO A 8 22.19 27.31 -6.11
CA PRO A 8 21.40 26.11 -6.03
C PRO A 8 20.06 26.41 -5.40
N PHE A 9 19.05 25.72 -5.91
CA PHE A 9 17.73 25.72 -5.32
C PHE A 9 17.64 24.58 -4.31
N LEU A 10 17.60 24.91 -3.02
CA LEU A 10 17.49 23.95 -1.93
C LEU A 10 16.23 24.22 -1.11
N HIS A 11 15.47 23.16 -0.86
CA HIS A 11 14.37 23.14 0.11
C HIS A 11 14.70 22.16 1.21
N ILE A 12 14.69 22.63 2.46
CA ILE A 12 14.96 21.80 3.63
C ILE A 12 13.62 21.53 4.32
N TRP A 13 13.28 20.25 4.44
CA TRP A 13 12.11 19.79 5.16
C TRP A 13 12.56 19.22 6.51
N ASP A 14 12.15 19.87 7.59
CA ASP A 14 12.22 19.28 8.93
C ASP A 14 10.86 18.63 9.22
N CYS A 15 10.83 17.31 9.10
CA CYS A 15 9.60 16.52 9.23
C CYS A 15 9.24 16.20 10.69
N GLY A 16 9.98 16.75 11.65
CA GLY A 16 9.81 16.44 13.05
C GLY A 16 10.11 14.99 13.39
N GLY A 17 9.88 14.64 14.65
CA GLY A 17 10.11 13.29 15.16
C GLY A 17 8.83 12.57 15.54
N GLN A 18 7.66 13.20 15.55
CA GLN A 18 6.49 12.60 16.18
C GLN A 18 6.00 11.37 15.41
N PRO A 19 5.59 10.28 16.09
CA PRO A 19 5.23 9.05 15.41
C PRO A 19 4.09 9.26 14.41
N VAL A 20 3.18 10.20 14.68
CA VAL A 20 2.04 10.52 13.79
C VAL A 20 2.52 11.11 12.45
N PHE A 21 3.46 12.06 12.49
CA PHE A 21 3.98 12.68 11.27
C PHE A 21 4.82 11.71 10.46
N LEU A 22 5.56 10.83 11.14
CA LEU A 22 6.33 9.78 10.49
C LEU A 22 5.45 8.82 9.67
N GLU A 23 4.22 8.55 10.11
CA GLU A 23 3.25 7.74 9.35
C GLU A 23 2.72 8.44 8.10
N ILE A 24 2.64 9.78 8.12
CA ILE A 24 2.03 10.57 7.04
C ILE A 24 3.07 10.95 5.99
N LEU A 25 4.30 11.21 6.41
CA LEU A 25 5.40 11.71 5.60
C LEU A 25 5.64 10.96 4.27
N PRO A 26 5.46 9.62 4.17
CA PRO A 26 5.58 8.92 2.89
C PRO A 26 4.73 9.49 1.75
N ALA A 27 3.61 10.17 2.05
CA ALA A 27 2.76 10.81 1.03
C ALA A 27 3.36 12.08 0.41
N PHE A 28 4.45 12.61 0.98
CA PHE A 28 5.10 13.86 0.54
C PHE A 28 6.52 13.64 0.01
N LEU A 29 7.02 12.41 0.04
CA LEU A 29 8.39 12.12 -0.39
C LEU A 29 8.52 12.16 -1.91
N THR A 30 9.66 12.62 -2.41
CA THR A 30 9.96 12.64 -3.85
C THR A 30 11.37 12.11 -4.12
N PRO A 31 11.64 11.51 -5.30
CA PRO A 31 12.89 10.80 -5.55
C PRO A 31 14.13 11.71 -5.65
N ARG A 32 13.97 12.99 -6.04
CA ARG A 32 15.07 13.97 -6.18
C ARG A 32 15.46 14.60 -4.83
N THR A 33 15.63 13.77 -3.80
CA THR A 33 15.81 14.21 -2.41
C THR A 33 17.04 13.58 -1.78
N MET A 34 17.79 14.39 -1.00
CA MET A 34 18.77 13.88 -0.04
C MET A 34 18.11 13.74 1.33
N PHE A 35 18.17 12.56 1.89
CA PHE A 35 17.63 12.22 3.20
C PHE A 35 18.73 12.24 4.27
N LEU A 36 18.48 12.96 5.35
CA LEU A 36 19.33 12.96 6.54
C LEU A 36 18.57 12.27 7.68
N LEU A 37 18.87 11.01 7.95
CA LEU A 37 18.28 10.28 9.08
C LEU A 37 19.05 10.59 10.35
N LEU A 38 18.44 11.39 11.23
CA LEU A 38 19.06 11.84 12.48
C LEU A 38 18.82 10.84 13.61
N PHE A 39 19.86 10.56 14.41
CA PHE A 39 19.73 9.82 15.66
C PHE A 39 20.63 10.43 16.74
N ASP A 40 20.41 10.06 18.00
CA ASP A 40 21.26 10.46 19.12
C ASP A 40 22.35 9.41 19.34
N ALA A 41 23.58 9.72 18.94
CA ALA A 41 24.68 8.76 19.06
C ALA A 41 25.14 8.52 20.50
N SER A 42 24.74 9.38 21.45
CA SER A 42 25.08 9.24 22.86
C SER A 42 24.22 8.22 23.63
N LYS A 43 23.26 7.59 22.94
CA LYS A 43 22.33 6.61 23.52
C LYS A 43 22.47 5.24 22.88
N ASP A 44 22.06 4.21 23.60
CA ASP A 44 21.89 2.89 23.01
C ASP A 44 20.72 2.93 22.01
N PHE A 45 21.03 2.67 20.75
CA PHE A 45 20.07 2.67 19.65
C PHE A 45 19.08 1.49 19.73
N ARG A 46 19.33 0.50 20.59
CA ARG A 46 18.39 -0.59 20.91
C ARG A 46 17.33 -0.17 21.93
N GLU A 47 17.50 0.97 22.60
CA GLU A 47 16.47 1.51 23.47
C GLU A 47 15.23 1.90 22.68
N ARG A 48 14.07 1.72 23.33
CA ARG A 48 12.79 2.13 22.80
C ARG A 48 12.77 3.63 22.53
N TRP A 49 12.31 3.99 21.35
CA TRP A 49 12.32 5.36 20.89
C TRP A 49 11.23 6.19 21.58
N GLN A 50 11.57 7.45 21.87
CA GLN A 50 10.65 8.43 22.44
C GLN A 50 10.87 9.78 21.78
N SER A 51 9.81 10.31 21.16
CA SER A 51 9.83 11.65 20.57
C SER A 51 10.10 12.70 21.65
N ARG A 52 10.92 13.70 21.31
CA ARG A 52 11.18 14.89 22.12
C ARG A 52 10.82 16.12 21.31
N GLN A 53 10.13 17.06 21.95
CA GLN A 53 9.76 18.32 21.33
C GLN A 53 10.17 19.46 22.25
N ASN A 54 10.81 20.47 21.69
CA ASN A 54 11.08 21.70 22.40
C ASN A 54 9.92 22.65 22.11
N THR A 55 9.26 23.11 23.15
CA THR A 55 8.20 24.11 23.03
C THR A 55 8.79 25.52 22.88
N PRO A 56 8.03 26.50 22.36
CA PRO A 56 8.54 27.86 22.17
C PRO A 56 9.02 28.56 23.45
N ASP A 57 8.50 28.16 24.61
CA ASP A 57 8.87 28.61 25.96
C ASP A 57 10.10 27.86 26.54
N GLY A 58 10.68 26.92 25.78
CA GLY A 58 11.90 26.22 26.16
C GLY A 58 11.68 24.98 27.04
N GLU A 59 10.43 24.59 27.30
CA GLU A 59 10.14 23.30 27.93
C GLU A 59 10.36 22.13 26.94
N VAL A 60 10.61 20.95 27.49
CA VAL A 60 10.78 19.73 26.70
C VAL A 60 9.60 18.80 26.95
N LEU A 61 8.77 18.65 25.93
CA LEU A 61 7.69 17.67 25.94
C LEU A 61 8.19 16.32 25.44
N PHE A 62 7.92 15.30 26.23
CA PHE A 62 8.19 13.92 25.88
C PHE A 62 6.91 13.27 25.34
N GLY A 63 7.02 12.74 24.12
CA GLY A 63 5.97 11.93 23.52
C GLY A 63 5.86 10.55 24.18
N GLU A 64 5.01 9.71 23.58
CA GLU A 64 4.92 8.31 23.97
C GLU A 64 6.24 7.56 23.72
N VAL A 65 6.53 6.57 24.56
CA VAL A 65 7.58 5.59 24.32
C VAL A 65 6.99 4.50 23.42
N VAL A 66 7.35 4.51 22.15
CA VAL A 66 6.82 3.54 21.18
C VAL A 66 7.44 2.16 21.40
N ASN A 67 6.89 1.13 20.75
CA ASN A 67 7.41 -0.23 20.86
C ASN A 67 8.67 -0.49 20.01
N GLU A 68 9.05 0.46 19.16
CA GLU A 68 10.23 0.36 18.29
C GLU A 68 11.49 0.88 18.98
N SER A 69 12.63 0.22 18.72
CA SER A 69 13.93 0.80 19.03
C SER A 69 14.33 1.90 18.04
N THR A 70 15.33 2.71 18.37
CA THR A 70 15.90 3.67 17.42
C THR A 70 16.44 2.95 16.17
N SER A 71 17.09 1.79 16.33
CA SER A 71 17.51 0.96 15.19
C SER A 71 16.35 0.49 14.31
N ASP A 72 15.25 0.04 14.92
CA ASP A 72 14.10 -0.43 14.15
C ASP A 72 13.52 0.71 13.33
N LEU A 73 13.35 1.89 13.94
CA LEU A 73 12.84 3.07 13.25
C LEU A 73 13.76 3.50 12.10
N MET A 74 15.08 3.55 12.33
CA MET A 74 16.06 3.89 11.29
C MET A 74 16.01 2.90 10.12
N ALA A 75 16.00 1.59 10.40
CA ALA A 75 15.95 0.56 9.36
C ALA A 75 14.61 0.58 8.60
N LYS A 76 13.49 0.81 9.29
CA LYS A 76 12.16 1.05 8.71
C LYS A 76 12.19 2.23 7.73
N TRP A 77 12.83 3.34 8.07
CA TRP A 77 12.97 4.49 7.18
C TRP A 77 13.88 4.25 5.98
N MET A 78 15.03 3.57 6.17
CA MET A 78 15.89 3.16 5.05
C MET A 78 15.14 2.26 4.07
N SER A 79 14.41 1.27 4.60
CA SER A 79 13.53 0.37 3.84
C SER A 79 12.45 1.13 3.07
N THR A 80 11.84 2.13 3.71
CA THR A 80 10.79 2.98 3.11
C THR A 80 11.33 3.80 1.95
N ILE A 81 12.42 4.54 2.15
CA ILE A 81 13.01 5.38 1.11
C ILE A 81 13.46 4.52 -0.07
N HIS A 82 14.06 3.37 0.19
CA HIS A 82 14.43 2.43 -0.86
C HIS A 82 13.21 1.93 -1.64
N SER A 83 12.20 1.40 -0.94
CA SER A 83 11.04 0.76 -1.58
C SER A 83 10.15 1.76 -2.34
N HIS A 84 10.07 3.01 -1.89
CA HIS A 84 9.20 4.02 -2.49
C HIS A 84 9.87 4.85 -3.57
N LEU A 85 11.16 5.16 -3.44
CA LEU A 85 11.79 6.22 -4.24
C LEU A 85 12.94 5.75 -5.13
N VAL A 86 13.56 4.60 -4.84
CA VAL A 86 14.67 4.11 -5.66
C VAL A 86 14.12 3.47 -6.94
N LYS A 87 14.52 4.01 -8.09
CA LYS A 87 14.24 3.41 -9.40
C LYS A 87 15.40 2.48 -9.77
N HIS A 88 15.09 1.27 -10.25
CA HIS A 88 16.12 0.31 -10.67
C HIS A 88 16.64 0.54 -12.12
N ASN A 89 16.24 1.61 -12.79
CA ASN A 89 16.75 1.96 -14.11
C ASN A 89 18.08 2.71 -13.99
N LYS A 90 19.15 2.15 -14.59
CA LYS A 90 20.54 2.60 -14.44
C LYS A 90 20.88 4.00 -15.01
N ASP A 91 20.00 4.59 -15.82
CA ASP A 91 20.25 5.88 -16.50
C ASP A 91 19.61 7.10 -15.79
N ASP A 92 18.92 6.92 -14.66
CA ASP A 92 18.19 8.02 -14.02
C ASP A 92 19.06 8.72 -12.95
N THR A 93 19.55 9.93 -13.25
CA THR A 93 20.30 10.83 -12.34
C THR A 93 19.48 11.31 -11.14
N SER A 94 18.26 10.82 -10.96
CA SER A 94 17.26 11.26 -9.98
C SER A 94 17.13 10.35 -8.76
N SER A 95 18.11 9.47 -8.49
CA SER A 95 18.01 8.56 -7.35
C SER A 95 18.23 9.29 -6.02
N PRO A 96 17.45 8.95 -4.97
CA PRO A 96 17.64 9.56 -3.65
C PRO A 96 19.00 9.18 -3.07
N SER A 97 19.53 10.04 -2.19
CA SER A 97 20.74 9.77 -1.41
C SER A 97 20.44 9.82 0.08
N LEU A 98 21.02 8.94 0.88
CA LEU A 98 20.75 8.88 2.32
C LEU A 98 22.04 8.97 3.13
N TYR A 99 22.01 9.79 4.18
CA TYR A 99 23.05 9.84 5.21
C TYR A 99 22.43 9.56 6.57
N CYS A 100 23.13 8.77 7.39
CA CYS A 100 22.78 8.62 8.81
C CYS A 100 23.62 9.58 9.64
N ILE A 101 22.97 10.46 10.38
CA ILE A 101 23.65 11.50 11.16
C ILE A 101 23.45 11.24 12.65
N GLY A 102 24.53 10.81 13.31
CA GLY A 102 24.58 10.69 14.76
C GLY A 102 24.87 12.05 15.39
N THR A 103 23.89 12.60 16.10
CA THR A 103 24.02 13.85 16.86
C THR A 103 24.66 13.60 18.23
N ARG A 104 25.02 14.68 18.94
CA ARG A 104 25.69 14.68 20.24
C ARG A 104 27.06 14.01 20.24
N GLY A 105 27.81 14.21 19.16
CA GLY A 105 29.19 13.75 19.05
C GLY A 105 30.11 14.34 20.13
N ASP A 106 29.77 15.49 20.73
CA ASP A 106 30.48 16.09 21.87
C ASP A 106 30.51 15.19 23.12
N LYS A 107 29.51 14.31 23.26
CA LYS A 107 29.40 13.40 24.41
C LYS A 107 30.15 12.09 24.24
N LEU A 108 30.73 11.86 23.07
CA LEU A 108 31.40 10.61 22.70
C LEU A 108 32.89 10.86 22.54
N ASN A 109 33.70 9.98 23.11
CA ASN A 109 35.11 9.91 22.76
C ASN A 109 35.30 9.32 21.35
N SER A 110 36.52 9.41 20.81
CA SER A 110 36.82 8.96 19.45
C SER A 110 36.52 7.49 19.18
N GLU A 111 36.63 6.62 20.19
CA GLU A 111 36.36 5.19 20.03
C GLU A 111 34.85 4.92 20.01
N SER A 112 34.10 5.51 20.94
CA SER A 112 32.64 5.41 20.96
C SER A 112 31.98 6.00 19.70
N LYS A 113 32.57 7.03 19.08
CA LYS A 113 32.12 7.53 17.77
C LYS A 113 32.27 6.47 16.66
N LYS A 114 33.40 5.74 16.63
CA LYS A 114 33.62 4.66 15.66
C LYS A 114 32.67 3.49 15.92
N GLU A 115 32.47 3.11 17.18
CA GLU A 115 31.54 2.04 17.57
C GLU A 115 30.12 2.37 17.11
N ALA A 116 29.63 3.59 17.37
CA ALA A 116 28.32 4.04 16.90
C ALA A 116 28.20 4.00 15.37
N LYS A 117 29.25 4.43 14.65
CA LYS A 117 29.30 4.35 13.18
C LYS A 117 29.20 2.90 12.69
N VAL A 118 29.99 1.98 13.26
CA VAL A 118 29.99 0.55 12.90
C VAL A 118 28.64 -0.10 13.21
N GLN A 119 28.01 0.27 14.33
CA GLN A 119 26.69 -0.25 14.71
C GLN A 119 25.64 0.12 13.67
N ILE A 120 25.57 1.37 13.23
CA ILE A 120 24.62 1.77 12.17
C ILE A 120 24.97 1.09 10.84
N GLN A 121 26.26 1.01 10.48
CA GLN A 121 26.70 0.29 9.28
C GLN A 121 26.25 -1.19 9.28
N SER A 122 26.26 -1.84 10.45
CA SER A 122 25.80 -3.22 10.58
C SER A 122 24.29 -3.38 10.36
N LEU A 123 23.48 -2.35 10.61
CA LEU A 123 22.02 -2.40 10.41
C LEU A 123 21.64 -2.56 8.95
N TYR A 124 22.38 -1.91 8.05
CA TYR A 124 22.10 -1.93 6.62
C TYR A 124 23.06 -2.80 5.82
N LYS A 125 24.06 -3.44 6.43
CA LYS A 125 24.98 -4.35 5.73
C LYS A 125 24.21 -5.53 5.13
N GLU A 126 24.50 -5.86 3.86
CA GLU A 126 23.87 -6.97 3.11
C GLU A 126 22.34 -6.83 2.94
N LYS A 127 21.79 -5.64 3.18
CA LYS A 127 20.37 -5.34 2.95
C LYS A 127 20.17 -4.83 1.53
N LYS A 128 18.98 -5.05 0.96
CA LYS A 128 18.63 -4.55 -0.38
C LYS A 128 18.82 -3.03 -0.52
N PHE A 129 18.65 -2.31 0.58
CA PHE A 129 18.78 -0.87 0.63
C PHE A 129 20.19 -0.36 0.96
N SER A 130 21.23 -1.20 1.06
CA SER A 130 22.59 -0.73 1.41
C SER A 130 23.09 0.37 0.48
N ASP A 131 22.86 0.23 -0.83
CA ASP A 131 23.41 1.14 -1.86
C ASP A 131 22.84 2.57 -1.81
N LEU A 132 21.70 2.74 -1.12
CA LEU A 132 21.08 4.03 -0.86
C LEU A 132 21.88 4.86 0.16
N ILE A 133 22.51 4.19 1.13
CA ILE A 133 23.24 4.85 2.22
C ILE A 133 24.64 5.23 1.75
N LYS A 134 24.94 6.53 1.75
CA LYS A 134 26.24 7.07 1.34
C LYS A 134 27.26 7.02 2.47
N ASP A 135 26.90 7.49 3.66
CA ASP A 135 27.75 7.35 4.84
C ASP A 135 26.96 7.52 6.15
N VAL A 136 27.63 7.19 7.26
CA VAL A 136 27.24 7.49 8.63
C VAL A 136 28.22 8.51 9.20
N LEU A 137 27.74 9.67 9.64
CA LEU A 137 28.55 10.73 10.23
C LEU A 137 28.15 10.94 11.69
N ILE A 138 29.11 10.92 12.62
CA ILE A 138 28.88 11.20 14.03
C ILE A 138 29.39 12.61 14.35
N ILE A 139 28.47 13.54 14.54
CA ILE A 139 28.72 14.98 14.51
C ILE A 139 28.61 15.58 15.92
N ASP A 140 29.64 16.31 16.34
CA ASP A 140 29.51 17.31 17.40
C ASP A 140 28.76 18.54 16.87
N ASN A 141 27.45 18.52 17.03
CA ASN A 141 26.58 19.60 16.57
C ASN A 141 26.67 20.87 17.44
N THR A 142 27.40 20.86 18.56
CA THR A 142 27.61 22.06 19.41
C THR A 142 28.64 23.03 18.82
N THR A 143 29.45 22.56 17.87
CA THR A 143 30.50 23.35 17.20
C THR A 143 30.08 23.89 15.83
N SER A 144 28.87 23.56 15.38
CA SER A 144 28.29 24.03 14.11
C SER A 144 28.41 25.55 13.96
N GLY A 145 28.92 26.00 12.82
CA GLY A 145 29.10 27.43 12.50
C GLY A 145 30.24 28.13 13.24
N LYS A 146 31.07 27.42 14.03
CA LYS A 146 32.19 28.01 14.79
C LYS A 146 33.51 28.11 14.00
N GLY A 147 33.44 28.14 12.67
CA GLY A 147 34.60 28.32 11.78
C GLY A 147 35.66 27.22 11.99
N LYS A 148 36.91 27.60 12.28
CA LYS A 148 38.02 26.63 12.43
C LYS A 148 37.85 25.62 13.58
N ARG A 149 36.93 25.87 14.53
CA ARG A 149 36.65 24.98 15.67
C ARG A 149 35.49 24.01 15.40
N GLU A 150 34.92 24.06 14.21
CA GLU A 150 33.79 23.23 13.82
C GLU A 150 34.23 21.78 13.57
N ASP A 151 33.37 20.82 13.96
CA ASP A 151 33.58 19.40 13.68
C ASP A 151 33.81 19.18 12.17
N PRO A 152 34.92 18.53 11.77
CA PRO A 152 35.21 18.25 10.36
C PRO A 152 34.08 17.51 9.63
N SER A 153 33.31 16.69 10.34
CA SER A 153 32.18 15.93 9.79
C SER A 153 31.05 16.83 9.27
N ILE A 154 30.91 18.06 9.81
CA ILE A 154 29.95 19.05 9.29
C ILE A 154 30.46 19.60 7.95
N THR A 155 31.77 19.78 7.81
CA THR A 155 32.38 20.20 6.55
C THR A 155 32.27 19.12 5.50
N GLU A 156 32.46 17.85 5.88
CA GLU A 156 32.18 16.71 5.02
C GLU A 156 30.72 16.65 4.58
N LEU A 157 29.76 16.82 5.50
CA LEU A 157 28.33 16.87 5.18
C LEU A 157 28.00 18.01 4.22
N ARG A 158 28.56 19.21 4.41
CA ARG A 158 28.40 20.32 3.45
C ARG A 158 28.95 19.97 2.08
N GLY A 159 30.12 19.34 2.00
CA GLY A 159 30.69 18.86 0.74
C GLY A 159 29.81 17.81 0.05
N ALA A 160 29.19 16.91 0.82
CA ALA A 160 28.25 15.92 0.30
C ALA A 160 26.98 16.56 -0.27
N ILE A 161 26.41 17.54 0.43
CA ILE A 161 25.25 18.33 -0.04
C ILE A 161 25.60 19.07 -1.33
N ASP A 162 26.75 19.76 -1.37
CA ASP A 162 27.22 20.46 -2.58
C ASP A 162 27.45 19.50 -3.75
N GLY A 163 27.98 18.30 -3.48
CA GLY A 163 28.15 17.23 -4.46
C GLY A 163 26.81 16.76 -5.05
N PHE A 164 25.84 16.47 -4.19
CA PHE A 164 24.52 16.03 -4.61
C PHE A 164 23.74 17.10 -5.40
N ILE A 165 23.84 18.36 -4.97
CA ILE A 165 23.28 19.50 -5.72
C ILE A 165 23.81 19.53 -7.16
N LYS A 166 25.11 19.28 -7.35
CA LYS A 166 25.73 19.24 -8.69
C LYS A 166 25.27 18.05 -9.53
N THR A 167 24.79 16.97 -8.91
CA THR A 167 24.19 15.83 -9.64
C THR A 167 22.75 16.07 -10.08
N LEU A 168 22.03 17.00 -9.42
CA LEU A 168 20.62 17.31 -9.70
C LEU A 168 20.41 18.51 -10.64
N VAL A 169 21.35 18.74 -11.57
CA VAL A 169 21.21 19.84 -12.54
C VAL A 169 20.20 19.45 -13.62
N VAL A 170 19.03 20.08 -13.58
CA VAL A 170 17.99 19.93 -14.61
C VAL A 170 17.98 21.18 -15.50
N PRO A 171 18.30 21.07 -16.81
CA PRO A 171 18.13 22.17 -17.76
C PRO A 171 16.66 22.62 -17.74
N THR A 172 16.41 23.82 -17.23
CA THR A 172 15.06 24.34 -17.02
C THR A 172 14.86 25.59 -17.88
N PRO A 173 13.77 25.68 -18.66
CA PRO A 173 13.45 26.87 -19.44
C PRO A 173 13.38 28.16 -18.59
N LEU A 174 13.87 29.28 -19.12
CA LEU A 174 13.92 30.55 -18.39
C LEU A 174 12.53 31.04 -17.96
N ASN A 175 11.51 30.82 -18.81
CA ASN A 175 10.11 31.14 -18.51
C ASN A 175 9.57 30.36 -17.30
N TRP A 176 10.00 29.10 -17.09
CA TRP A 176 9.62 28.32 -15.89
C TRP A 176 10.25 28.92 -14.63
N VAL A 177 11.53 29.31 -14.71
CA VAL A 177 12.21 30.00 -13.60
C VAL A 177 11.52 31.32 -13.26
N LEU A 178 11.14 32.12 -14.26
CA LEU A 178 10.38 33.35 -14.08
C LEU A 178 9.03 33.08 -13.40
N PHE A 179 8.27 32.11 -13.92
CA PHE A 179 6.98 31.68 -13.37
C PHE A 179 7.06 31.35 -11.88
N ARG A 180 8.07 30.58 -11.49
CA ARG A 180 8.32 30.27 -10.08
C ARG A 180 8.68 31.51 -9.27
N LYS A 181 9.49 32.43 -9.79
CA LYS A 181 9.83 33.68 -9.09
C LYS A 181 8.59 34.53 -8.82
N VAL A 182 7.64 34.56 -9.76
CA VAL A 182 6.34 35.20 -9.54
C VAL A 182 5.59 34.50 -8.41
N PHE A 183 5.51 33.17 -8.40
CA PHE A 183 4.85 32.41 -7.33
C PHE A 183 5.43 32.71 -5.94
N GLN A 184 6.76 32.83 -5.82
CA GLN A 184 7.41 33.19 -4.56
C GLN A 184 7.09 34.60 -4.07
N LYS A 185 6.60 35.49 -4.94
CA LYS A 185 6.21 36.87 -4.61
C LYS A 185 4.71 37.02 -4.41
N LEU A 186 3.91 36.03 -4.78
CA LEU A 186 2.50 35.95 -4.40
C LEU A 186 2.49 35.57 -2.92
N GLU A 187 2.27 36.54 -2.03
CA GLU A 187 2.11 36.32 -0.59
C GLU A 187 0.78 35.59 -0.27
N LYS A 188 0.57 34.43 -0.92
CA LYS A 188 -0.61 33.59 -0.85
C LYS A 188 -0.18 32.16 -0.61
N ASN A 189 -0.96 31.43 0.18
CA ASN A 189 -0.71 30.02 0.44
C ASN A 189 -1.28 29.11 -0.66
N VAL A 190 -2.37 29.54 -1.31
CA VAL A 190 -3.09 28.77 -2.34
C VAL A 190 -3.58 29.72 -3.43
N ILE A 191 -3.57 29.25 -4.67
CA ILE A 191 -4.21 29.91 -5.82
C ILE A 191 -5.02 28.88 -6.63
N SER A 192 -5.89 29.35 -7.52
CA SER A 192 -6.57 28.45 -8.45
C SER A 192 -5.64 27.99 -9.57
N VAL A 193 -5.92 26.84 -10.18
CA VAL A 193 -5.23 26.38 -11.39
C VAL A 193 -5.41 27.37 -12.54
N SER A 194 -6.58 28.03 -12.64
CA SER A 194 -6.81 29.09 -13.63
C SER A 194 -5.86 30.28 -13.44
N ASP A 195 -5.66 30.74 -12.20
CA ASP A 195 -4.71 31.81 -11.90
C ASP A 195 -3.28 31.37 -12.20
N ALA A 196 -2.92 30.14 -11.84
CA ALA A 196 -1.62 29.55 -12.17
C ALA A 196 -1.40 29.53 -13.69
N ILE A 197 -2.41 29.16 -14.48
CA ILE A 197 -2.34 29.20 -15.95
C ILE A 197 -2.17 30.62 -16.46
N ALA A 198 -2.96 31.59 -15.96
CA ALA A 198 -2.84 32.99 -16.37
C ALA A 198 -1.44 33.56 -16.08
N ILE A 199 -0.88 33.28 -14.90
CA ILE A 199 0.49 33.68 -14.54
C ILE A 199 1.51 32.99 -15.44
N GLY A 200 1.32 31.71 -15.74
CA GLY A 200 2.18 30.93 -16.63
C GLY A 200 2.23 31.51 -18.05
N VAL A 201 1.06 31.82 -18.60
CA VAL A 201 0.93 32.46 -19.92
C VAL A 201 1.59 33.84 -19.92
N ALA A 202 1.41 34.64 -18.86
CA ALA A 202 2.09 35.93 -18.70
C ALA A 202 3.63 35.78 -18.61
N CYS A 203 4.12 34.63 -18.15
CA CYS A 203 5.54 34.28 -18.17
C CYS A 203 6.00 33.63 -19.49
N HIS A 204 5.15 33.60 -20.52
CA HIS A 204 5.40 32.96 -21.82
C HIS A 204 5.55 31.42 -21.77
N ILE A 205 4.81 30.76 -20.89
CA ILE A 205 4.65 29.30 -20.91
C ILE A 205 3.33 28.96 -21.63
N PRO A 206 3.30 28.06 -22.63
CA PRO A 206 2.06 27.62 -23.26
C PRO A 206 1.08 27.04 -22.24
N ALA A 207 -0.21 27.41 -22.33
CA ALA A 207 -1.24 26.96 -21.40
C ALA A 207 -1.33 25.41 -21.29
N ALA A 208 -1.07 24.70 -22.39
CA ALA A 208 -1.07 23.24 -22.44
C ALA A 208 0.06 22.60 -21.61
N ASP A 209 1.18 23.30 -21.42
CA ASP A 209 2.35 22.77 -20.71
C ASP A 209 2.26 23.02 -19.20
N LEU A 210 1.42 23.95 -18.75
CA LEU A 210 1.34 24.37 -17.34
C LEU A 210 1.06 23.23 -16.35
N PRO A 211 0.16 22.27 -16.63
CA PRO A 211 -0.04 21.12 -15.75
C PRO A 211 1.25 20.34 -15.52
N GLU A 212 2.10 20.17 -16.53
CA GLU A 212 3.40 19.51 -16.40
C GLU A 212 4.42 20.38 -15.66
N VAL A 213 4.39 21.70 -15.85
CA VAL A 213 5.22 22.63 -15.05
C VAL A 213 4.86 22.56 -13.56
N LEU A 214 3.57 22.48 -13.24
CA LEU A 214 3.09 22.34 -11.86
C LEU A 214 3.51 20.99 -11.26
N LYS A 215 3.39 19.89 -12.02
CA LYS A 215 3.89 18.57 -11.60
C LYS A 215 5.40 18.59 -11.36
N PHE A 216 6.16 19.23 -12.25
CA PHE A 216 7.61 19.39 -12.09
C PHE A 216 7.95 20.10 -10.76
N TYR A 217 7.27 21.20 -10.43
CA TYR A 217 7.50 21.89 -9.15
C TYR A 217 6.93 21.13 -7.93
N HIS A 218 5.91 20.30 -8.12
CA HIS A 218 5.43 19.37 -7.10
C HIS A 218 6.49 18.32 -6.76
N GLU A 219 7.13 17.70 -7.76
CA GLU A 219 8.22 16.74 -7.56
C GLU A 219 9.45 17.34 -6.88
N LEU A 220 9.69 18.64 -7.06
CA LEU A 220 10.75 19.38 -6.37
C LEU A 220 10.34 19.85 -4.95
N GLY A 221 9.13 19.53 -4.49
CA GLY A 221 8.61 19.96 -3.20
C GLY A 221 8.44 21.48 -3.08
N ALA A 222 8.37 22.20 -4.22
CA ALA A 222 8.31 23.66 -4.25
C ALA A 222 6.90 24.21 -4.09
N LEU A 223 5.91 23.42 -4.49
CA LEU A 223 4.47 23.65 -4.33
C LEU A 223 3.80 22.28 -4.24
N LEU A 224 2.51 22.23 -3.92
CA LEU A 224 1.73 21.00 -4.01
C LEU A 224 0.57 21.15 -5.00
N TYR A 225 0.40 20.13 -5.85
CA TYR A 225 -0.62 20.11 -6.89
C TYR A 225 -1.21 18.70 -7.00
N TYR A 226 -2.50 18.56 -6.68
CA TYR A 226 -3.21 17.28 -6.55
C TYR A 226 -4.38 17.18 -7.56
N PRO A 227 -4.12 17.10 -8.88
CA PRO A 227 -5.18 17.12 -9.91
C PRO A 227 -6.15 15.93 -9.86
N GLN A 228 -5.75 14.83 -9.21
CA GLN A 228 -6.53 13.60 -9.06
C GLN A 228 -7.48 13.60 -7.86
N ILE A 229 -7.39 14.59 -6.97
CA ILE A 229 -8.24 14.74 -5.79
C ILE A 229 -9.30 15.78 -6.14
N GLU A 230 -10.57 15.40 -6.16
CA GLU A 230 -11.66 16.23 -6.69
C GLU A 230 -11.70 17.64 -6.08
N GLY A 231 -11.70 17.75 -4.75
CA GLY A 231 -11.72 19.01 -4.02
C GLY A 231 -10.45 19.86 -4.16
N LEU A 232 -9.32 19.24 -4.51
CA LEU A 232 -8.04 19.92 -4.71
C LEU A 232 -7.68 20.11 -6.19
N ARG A 233 -8.43 19.55 -7.13
CA ARG A 233 -8.06 19.51 -8.56
C ARG A 233 -7.83 20.88 -9.18
N ASN A 234 -8.52 21.89 -8.66
CA ASN A 234 -8.49 23.27 -9.14
C ASN A 234 -7.61 24.17 -8.26
N LYS A 235 -6.80 23.62 -7.35
CA LYS A 235 -5.95 24.36 -6.42
C LYS A 235 -4.47 24.06 -6.62
N VAL A 236 -3.65 25.09 -6.45
CA VAL A 236 -2.20 24.99 -6.37
C VAL A 236 -1.78 25.55 -5.02
N ILE A 237 -1.22 24.69 -4.17
CA ILE A 237 -0.74 25.05 -2.84
C ILE A 237 0.69 25.57 -2.99
N LEU A 238 0.87 26.89 -2.87
CA LEU A 238 2.15 27.56 -3.04
C LEU A 238 3.08 27.41 -1.83
N ASN A 239 2.52 27.13 -0.65
CA ASN A 239 3.28 26.98 0.59
C ASN A 239 3.06 25.57 1.19
N PRO A 240 3.92 24.59 0.84
CA PRO A 240 3.82 23.23 1.37
C PRO A 240 3.92 23.18 2.91
N LYS A 241 4.79 24.00 3.51
CA LYS A 241 4.94 24.05 4.97
C LYS A 241 3.62 24.43 5.66
N TRP A 242 2.99 25.50 5.19
CA TRP A 242 1.70 25.94 5.73
C TRP A 242 0.63 24.84 5.62
N PHE A 243 0.62 24.09 4.51
CA PHE A 243 -0.35 23.02 4.30
C PHE A 243 -0.12 21.83 5.24
N VAL A 244 1.14 21.42 5.42
CA VAL A 244 1.52 20.41 6.40
C VAL A 244 1.18 20.86 7.82
N ASP A 245 1.43 22.12 8.16
CA ASP A 245 1.06 22.70 9.46
C ASP A 245 -0.46 22.66 9.68
N ILE A 246 -1.28 22.88 8.64
CA ILE A 246 -2.75 22.74 8.70
C ILE A 246 -3.16 21.30 8.98
N ILE A 247 -2.64 20.33 8.22
CA ILE A 247 -2.91 18.91 8.44
C ILE A 247 -2.52 18.52 9.86
N GLY A 248 -1.38 19.04 10.34
CA GLY A 248 -0.86 18.83 11.69
C GLY A 248 -1.81 19.26 12.81
N LYS A 249 -2.72 20.22 12.58
CA LYS A 249 -3.64 20.74 13.61
C LYS A 249 -4.56 19.67 14.20
N VAL A 250 -4.89 18.62 13.44
CA VAL A 250 -5.74 17.53 13.93
C VAL A 250 -5.00 16.57 14.86
N PHE A 251 -3.66 16.67 14.97
CA PHE A 251 -2.84 15.82 15.83
C PHE A 251 -2.32 16.62 17.04
N PRO A 252 -3.20 17.05 17.96
CA PRO A 252 -2.78 17.88 19.09
C PRO A 252 -1.86 17.08 19.99
N LEU A 253 -0.72 17.69 20.32
CA LEU A 253 0.30 17.15 21.21
C LEU A 253 0.14 17.69 22.64
N GLU A 254 -0.68 18.71 22.82
CA GLU A 254 -0.85 19.37 24.11
C GLU A 254 -1.79 18.60 25.04
N LYS A 255 -1.26 18.25 26.22
CA LYS A 255 -2.01 17.71 27.36
C LYS A 255 -3.02 18.71 27.97
N GLY A 256 -3.15 19.91 27.41
CA GLY A 256 -3.96 21.01 27.95
C GLY A 256 -5.35 21.16 27.32
N TRP A 257 -5.66 20.47 26.22
CA TRP A 257 -6.98 20.56 25.63
C TRP A 257 -7.96 19.69 26.43
N SER A 258 -8.83 20.33 27.20
CA SER A 258 -10.03 19.77 27.83
C SER A 258 -11.09 19.42 26.77
N GLY A 259 -10.65 18.76 25.70
CA GLY A 259 -11.46 18.50 24.52
C GLY A 259 -12.70 17.72 24.91
N GLY A 260 -13.87 18.24 24.57
CA GLY A 260 -15.15 17.60 24.85
C GLY A 260 -15.26 16.19 24.25
N LYS A 261 -16.42 15.56 24.38
CA LYS A 261 -16.67 14.15 23.98
C LYS A 261 -16.09 13.76 22.60
N ARG A 262 -16.08 14.68 21.63
CA ARG A 262 -15.54 14.48 20.27
C ARG A 262 -14.02 14.27 20.25
N TRP A 263 -13.27 15.04 21.02
CA TRP A 263 -11.81 14.87 21.13
C TRP A 263 -11.45 13.57 21.85
N LEU A 264 -12.19 13.22 22.91
CA LEU A 264 -12.02 11.94 23.58
C LEU A 264 -12.27 10.77 22.62
N LEU A 265 -13.32 10.86 21.80
CA LEU A 265 -13.62 9.86 20.77
C LEU A 265 -12.46 9.72 19.77
N PHE A 266 -11.93 10.85 19.29
CA PHE A 266 -10.79 10.84 18.38
C PHE A 266 -9.52 10.26 19.01
N GLN A 267 -9.17 10.67 20.23
CA GLN A 267 -7.97 10.20 20.93
C GLN A 267 -8.07 8.74 21.41
N SER A 268 -9.27 8.27 21.76
CA SER A 268 -9.52 6.92 22.30
C SER A 268 -9.85 5.88 21.23
N LYS A 269 -10.50 6.28 20.14
CA LYS A 269 -10.97 5.36 19.08
C LYS A 269 -10.39 5.67 17.71
N GLY A 270 -9.68 6.79 17.54
CA GLY A 270 -9.17 7.22 16.24
C GLY A 270 -10.29 7.72 15.33
N ILE A 271 -11.44 8.11 15.88
CA ILE A 271 -12.63 8.48 15.12
C ILE A 271 -12.79 9.99 15.09
N LEU A 272 -12.53 10.57 13.92
CA LEU A 272 -12.66 11.99 13.64
C LEU A 272 -14.05 12.27 13.07
N VAL A 273 -14.87 12.98 13.84
CA VAL A 273 -16.24 13.36 13.45
C VAL A 273 -16.26 14.70 12.71
N GLN A 274 -17.22 14.88 11.81
CA GLN A 274 -17.35 16.10 11.00
C GLN A 274 -17.38 17.40 11.78
N PRO A 275 -18.19 17.54 12.84
CA PRO A 275 -18.17 18.76 13.64
C PRO A 275 -16.80 19.09 14.24
N LEU A 276 -15.98 18.07 14.53
CA LEU A 276 -14.66 18.27 15.10
C LEU A 276 -13.65 18.76 14.06
N TYR A 277 -13.56 18.11 12.90
CA TYR A 277 -12.60 18.57 11.89
C TYR A 277 -12.99 19.92 11.28
N GLN A 278 -14.28 20.24 11.21
CA GLN A 278 -14.76 21.56 10.82
C GLN A 278 -14.32 22.64 11.82
N GLU A 279 -14.38 22.36 13.12
CA GLU A 279 -13.88 23.24 14.18
C GLU A 279 -12.35 23.43 14.07
N VAL A 280 -11.60 22.34 13.94
CA VAL A 280 -10.13 22.35 13.87
C VAL A 280 -9.61 23.15 12.66
N TRP A 281 -10.29 23.06 11.52
CA TRP A 281 -9.85 23.67 10.26
C TRP A 281 -10.67 24.88 9.81
N GLN A 282 -11.57 25.40 10.64
CA GLN A 282 -12.47 26.52 10.32
C GLN A 282 -11.74 27.73 9.73
N SER A 283 -10.56 28.06 10.28
CA SER A 283 -9.75 29.23 9.88
C SER A 283 -8.52 28.85 9.07
N SER A 284 -8.54 27.69 8.39
CA SER A 284 -7.39 27.19 7.64
C SER A 284 -7.23 27.83 6.26
N GLY A 285 -8.29 28.42 5.68
CA GLY A 285 -8.27 28.95 4.32
C GLY A 285 -8.41 27.89 3.22
N ILE A 286 -8.63 26.63 3.61
CA ILE A 286 -9.02 25.50 2.75
C ILE A 286 -10.29 24.90 3.37
N ASP A 287 -11.20 24.40 2.53
CA ASP A 287 -12.38 23.71 3.03
C ASP A 287 -11.96 22.44 3.80
N PRO A 288 -12.39 22.25 5.06
CA PRO A 288 -12.12 21.04 5.82
C PRO A 288 -12.41 19.73 5.08
N GLU A 289 -13.43 19.69 4.20
CA GLU A 289 -13.75 18.50 3.41
C GLU A 289 -12.65 18.17 2.39
N GLU A 290 -11.98 19.16 1.81
CA GLU A 290 -10.88 18.95 0.86
C GLU A 290 -9.64 18.35 1.55
N ILE A 291 -9.43 18.68 2.83
CA ILE A 291 -8.37 18.07 3.65
C ILE A 291 -8.72 16.61 3.92
N ILE A 292 -9.98 16.32 4.26
CA ILE A 292 -10.47 14.94 4.45
C ILE A 292 -10.32 14.12 3.16
N GLU A 293 -10.70 14.66 2.01
CA GLU A 293 -10.52 14.01 0.72
C GLU A 293 -9.06 13.64 0.46
N LEU A 294 -8.12 14.52 0.81
CA LEU A 294 -6.69 14.23 0.72
C LEU A 294 -6.27 13.10 1.67
N LEU A 295 -6.73 13.12 2.92
CA LEU A 295 -6.43 12.05 3.87
C LEU A 295 -7.01 10.70 3.42
N VAL A 296 -8.22 10.69 2.85
CA VAL A 296 -8.84 9.48 2.30
C VAL A 296 -8.11 9.01 1.05
N HIS A 297 -7.73 9.91 0.14
CA HIS A 297 -6.98 9.59 -1.07
C HIS A 297 -5.65 8.87 -0.75
N PHE A 298 -4.92 9.37 0.24
CA PHE A 298 -3.67 8.75 0.71
C PHE A 298 -3.86 7.59 1.69
N ARG A 299 -5.11 7.15 1.91
CA ARG A 299 -5.48 6.08 2.85
C ARG A 299 -5.05 6.35 4.29
N LEU A 300 -4.88 7.62 4.65
CA LEU A 300 -4.62 8.04 6.03
C LEU A 300 -5.90 8.08 6.86
N ALA A 301 -7.05 8.20 6.19
CA ALA A 301 -8.39 8.16 6.75
C ALA A 301 -9.28 7.17 6.00
N ALA A 302 -10.24 6.57 6.69
CA ALA A 302 -11.31 5.79 6.08
C ALA A 302 -12.67 6.24 6.63
N GLN A 303 -13.63 6.50 5.75
CA GLN A 303 -15.00 6.76 6.20
C GLN A 303 -15.56 5.48 6.84
N VAL A 304 -16.12 5.62 8.04
CA VAL A 304 -16.73 4.53 8.81
C VAL A 304 -18.06 5.00 9.37
N GLN A 305 -18.89 4.06 9.81
CA GLN A 305 -20.10 4.36 10.57
C GLN A 305 -20.01 3.67 11.93
N ILE A 306 -19.99 4.47 13.00
CA ILE A 306 -20.14 4.02 14.38
C ILE A 306 -21.43 4.61 14.96
N GLU A 307 -22.10 3.84 15.83
CA GLU A 307 -23.37 4.20 16.50
C GLU A 307 -23.17 5.29 17.56
N VAL A 308 -22.65 6.46 17.16
CA VAL A 308 -22.37 7.58 18.05
C VAL A 308 -23.08 8.86 17.59
N ASP A 309 -23.17 9.08 16.28
CA ASP A 309 -23.78 10.27 15.67
C ASP A 309 -24.09 10.00 14.18
N ASP A 310 -24.99 10.79 13.57
CA ASP A 310 -25.34 10.70 12.14
C ASP A 310 -24.36 11.48 11.23
N SER A 311 -23.45 12.26 11.81
CA SER A 311 -22.44 13.02 11.06
C SER A 311 -21.38 12.12 10.41
N LYS A 312 -20.70 12.63 9.38
CA LYS A 312 -19.59 11.90 8.73
C LYS A 312 -18.50 11.59 9.75
N GLN A 313 -17.96 10.37 9.70
CA GLN A 313 -16.97 9.86 10.62
C GLN A 313 -15.83 9.20 9.87
N TYR A 314 -14.62 9.47 10.31
CA TYR A 314 -13.41 8.97 9.68
C TYR A 314 -12.50 8.30 10.70
N PHE A 315 -12.06 7.08 10.39
CA PHE A 315 -11.06 6.37 11.15
C PHE A 315 -9.65 6.79 10.72
N LEU A 316 -8.89 7.37 11.66
CA LEU A 316 -7.47 7.77 11.53
C LEU A 316 -6.65 7.05 12.60
N PRO A 317 -6.10 5.85 12.31
CA PRO A 317 -5.32 5.10 13.29
C PRO A 317 -4.01 5.78 13.67
N ALA A 318 -3.46 6.64 12.81
CA ALA A 318 -2.21 7.36 13.09
C ALA A 318 -2.30 8.28 14.33
N ALA A 319 -3.50 8.72 14.73
CA ALA A 319 -3.71 9.55 15.91
C ALA A 319 -3.73 8.76 17.24
N LEU A 320 -3.82 7.43 17.18
CA LEU A 320 -3.89 6.57 18.36
C LEU A 320 -2.52 6.43 19.03
N PRO A 321 -2.47 6.02 20.31
CA PRO A 321 -1.22 5.60 20.93
C PRO A 321 -0.75 4.24 20.41
N GLY A 322 0.53 3.95 20.59
CA GLY A 322 1.11 2.64 20.30
C GLY A 322 0.74 1.57 21.33
N TYR A 323 0.46 0.36 20.85
CA TYR A 323 0.36 -0.86 21.65
C TYR A 323 1.76 -1.37 22.00
N THR A 324 1.95 -1.72 23.28
CA THR A 324 3.24 -2.14 23.86
C THR A 324 3.17 -3.51 24.55
N GLY A 325 2.03 -4.18 24.45
CA GLY A 325 1.82 -5.51 25.03
C GLY A 325 2.25 -6.65 24.09
N ASP A 326 1.88 -7.88 24.45
CA ASP A 326 2.19 -9.08 23.68
C ASP A 326 1.32 -9.19 22.42
N SER A 327 1.95 -9.40 21.25
CA SER A 327 1.22 -9.62 19.99
C SER A 327 0.42 -10.92 20.03
N ASN A 328 0.86 -11.92 20.80
CA ASN A 328 0.23 -13.23 20.90
C ASN A 328 -0.77 -13.38 22.06
N GLU A 329 -1.16 -12.26 22.68
CA GLU A 329 -2.09 -12.22 23.82
C GLU A 329 -3.31 -13.13 23.61
N VAL A 330 -3.54 -14.03 24.57
CA VAL A 330 -4.67 -14.96 24.55
C VAL A 330 -5.96 -14.18 24.78
N ARG A 331 -6.92 -14.31 23.85
CA ARG A 331 -8.25 -13.68 23.99
C ARG A 331 -9.20 -14.62 24.76
N PRO A 332 -9.69 -14.24 25.95
CA PRO A 332 -10.64 -15.04 26.71
C PRO A 332 -11.91 -15.35 25.91
N GLY A 333 -12.50 -16.53 26.13
CA GLY A 333 -13.75 -16.93 25.46
C GLY A 333 -13.60 -17.45 24.02
N CYS A 334 -12.41 -17.31 23.41
CA CYS A 334 -12.12 -17.83 22.08
C CYS A 334 -12.30 -19.37 22.02
N LYS A 335 -13.02 -19.86 21.00
CA LYS A 335 -13.26 -21.28 20.74
C LYS A 335 -12.31 -21.85 19.69
N LEU A 336 -12.07 -21.10 18.61
CA LEU A 336 -11.11 -21.47 17.56
C LEU A 336 -10.17 -20.31 17.26
N ARG A 337 -8.89 -20.63 17.01
CA ARG A 337 -7.85 -19.67 16.65
C ARG A 337 -6.95 -20.29 15.58
N ALA A 338 -6.77 -19.62 14.44
CA ALA A 338 -5.80 -20.06 13.43
C ALA A 338 -4.37 -19.83 13.92
N SER A 339 -3.38 -20.52 13.35
CA SER A 339 -1.96 -20.14 13.56
C SER A 339 -1.75 -18.73 12.97
N PRO A 340 -0.96 -17.83 13.58
CA PRO A 340 -0.75 -16.50 13.01
C PRO A 340 -0.14 -16.56 11.61
N VAL A 341 -0.48 -15.58 10.78
CA VAL A 341 0.16 -15.37 9.47
C VAL A 341 0.87 -14.03 9.48
N HIS A 342 2.04 -13.98 8.87
CA HIS A 342 2.86 -12.79 8.76
C HIS A 342 2.87 -12.27 7.34
N ILE A 343 2.45 -11.01 7.17
CA ILE A 343 2.70 -10.26 5.95
C ILE A 343 4.10 -9.65 6.08
N THR A 344 5.01 -10.11 5.22
CA THR A 344 6.43 -9.73 5.23
C THR A 344 6.81 -8.96 3.98
N PHE A 345 7.88 -8.17 4.08
CA PHE A 345 8.38 -7.32 3.00
C PHE A 345 9.78 -7.79 2.59
N SER A 346 10.11 -7.62 1.32
CA SER A 346 11.41 -8.01 0.78
C SER A 346 12.62 -7.26 1.38
N THR A 347 12.36 -6.14 2.03
CA THR A 347 13.34 -5.35 2.81
C THR A 347 13.40 -5.76 4.29
N GLU A 348 12.63 -6.77 4.70
CA GLU A 348 12.52 -7.33 6.06
C GLU A 348 11.84 -6.44 7.11
N TYR A 349 11.46 -5.21 6.75
CA TYR A 349 10.82 -4.26 7.66
C TYR A 349 9.49 -3.79 7.09
N VAL A 350 8.49 -3.62 7.96
CA VAL A 350 7.22 -2.97 7.60
C VAL A 350 7.50 -1.49 7.30
N PRO A 351 7.20 -0.97 6.10
CA PRO A 351 7.41 0.44 5.81
C PRO A 351 6.55 1.34 6.72
N PRO A 352 7.12 2.39 7.36
CA PRO A 352 6.37 3.43 8.07
C PRO A 352 5.15 3.90 7.29
N GLY A 353 4.02 4.05 7.97
CA GLY A 353 2.78 4.43 7.31
C GLY A 353 2.03 3.29 6.61
N PHE A 354 2.65 2.14 6.34
CA PHE A 354 1.99 1.05 5.61
C PHE A 354 0.90 0.39 6.48
N PHE A 355 1.19 0.11 7.74
CA PHE A 355 0.23 -0.53 8.65
C PHE A 355 -1.03 0.32 8.83
N THR A 356 -0.86 1.62 9.11
CA THR A 356 -2.00 2.53 9.32
C THR A 356 -2.87 2.64 8.06
N ARG A 357 -2.25 2.67 6.86
CA ARG A 357 -2.97 2.65 5.57
C ARG A 357 -3.63 1.32 5.26
N LEU A 358 -3.05 0.20 5.70
CA LEU A 358 -3.68 -1.11 5.60
C LEU A 358 -4.94 -1.15 6.48
N ALA A 359 -4.83 -0.69 7.73
CA ALA A 359 -5.93 -0.67 8.68
C ALA A 359 -7.10 0.19 8.19
N THR A 360 -6.86 1.39 7.64
CA THR A 360 -7.91 2.22 7.03
C THR A 360 -8.52 1.55 5.80
N THR A 361 -7.71 0.93 4.94
CA THR A 361 -8.21 0.24 3.74
C THR A 361 -9.08 -0.96 4.10
N VAL A 362 -8.76 -1.68 5.18
CA VAL A 362 -9.60 -2.74 5.74
C VAL A 362 -10.88 -2.16 6.36
N ALA A 363 -10.78 -1.08 7.14
CA ALA A 363 -11.93 -0.42 7.77
C ALA A 363 -12.95 0.13 6.76
N ALA A 364 -12.51 0.48 5.54
CA ALA A 364 -13.37 0.96 4.47
C ALA A 364 -14.19 -0.15 3.77
N ASN A 365 -14.01 -1.42 4.14
CA ASN A 365 -14.77 -2.53 3.54
C ASN A 365 -16.12 -2.72 4.25
N ASN A 366 -17.21 -2.77 3.49
CA ASN A 366 -18.58 -2.88 4.02
C ASN A 366 -18.85 -4.14 4.85
N ASN A 367 -18.10 -5.22 4.65
CA ASN A 367 -18.24 -6.47 5.42
C ASN A 367 -17.44 -6.47 6.72
N ILE A 368 -16.72 -5.37 7.00
CA ILE A 368 -15.84 -5.20 8.15
C ILE A 368 -16.41 -4.15 9.10
N LYS A 369 -16.34 -4.44 10.40
CA LYS A 369 -16.60 -3.46 11.45
C LYS A 369 -15.37 -3.30 12.35
N LEU A 370 -15.09 -2.07 12.78
CA LEU A 370 -14.10 -1.82 13.82
C LEU A 370 -14.61 -2.39 15.14
N ASN A 371 -13.80 -3.21 15.80
CA ASN A 371 -14.14 -3.77 17.10
C ASN A 371 -13.34 -3.03 18.18
N PHE A 372 -14.00 -2.16 18.95
CA PHE A 372 -13.39 -1.33 20.00
C PHE A 372 -13.28 -2.01 21.37
N ASN A 373 -13.91 -3.16 21.55
CA ASN A 373 -13.98 -3.86 22.83
C ASN A 373 -13.35 -5.26 22.73
N VAL A 374 -12.69 -5.71 23.78
CA VAL A 374 -12.37 -7.14 23.91
C VAL A 374 -13.58 -7.83 24.52
N ALA A 375 -14.29 -8.65 23.74
CA ALA A 375 -15.42 -9.41 24.25
C ALA A 375 -14.97 -10.27 25.45
N HIS A 376 -15.76 -10.26 26.53
CA HIS A 376 -15.57 -11.10 27.72
C HIS A 376 -14.36 -10.80 28.64
N SER A 377 -13.89 -9.55 28.69
CA SER A 377 -12.98 -9.10 29.75
C SER A 377 -13.72 -8.27 30.81
N GLU A 378 -13.51 -8.58 32.10
CA GLU A 378 -13.98 -7.74 33.23
C GLU A 378 -13.24 -6.39 33.31
N VAL A 379 -12.17 -6.22 32.52
CA VAL A 379 -11.39 -4.98 32.40
C VAL A 379 -11.63 -4.41 31.00
N GLU A 380 -12.07 -3.15 30.90
CA GLU A 380 -12.11 -2.42 29.62
C GLU A 380 -10.69 -2.33 29.03
N ARG A 381 -10.31 -3.32 28.22
CA ARG A 381 -9.09 -3.29 27.42
C ARG A 381 -9.42 -2.73 26.05
N ARG A 382 -8.73 -1.65 25.71
CA ARG A 382 -8.72 -1.08 24.37
C ARG A 382 -8.21 -2.14 23.39
N SER A 383 -8.87 -2.28 22.25
CA SER A 383 -8.53 -3.25 21.19
C SER A 383 -7.92 -2.60 19.94
N ILE A 384 -7.87 -1.26 19.89
CA ILE A 384 -7.43 -0.48 18.73
C ILE A 384 -6.39 0.57 19.16
N TYR A 385 -5.25 0.54 18.45
CA TYR A 385 -4.02 1.29 18.66
C TYR A 385 -3.39 1.62 17.30
N ARG A 386 -2.37 2.48 17.29
CA ARG A 386 -1.65 2.92 16.09
C ARG A 386 -1.05 1.76 15.29
N ASN A 387 -0.54 0.74 15.99
CA ASN A 387 0.14 -0.44 15.46
C ASN A 387 -0.63 -1.75 15.73
N ARG A 388 -1.90 -1.68 16.19
CA ARG A 388 -2.75 -2.85 16.43
C ARG A 388 -4.22 -2.52 16.27
N VAL A 389 -4.94 -3.18 15.35
CA VAL A 389 -6.37 -2.90 15.11
C VAL A 389 -7.16 -4.20 15.07
N CYS A 390 -8.26 -4.25 15.82
CA CYS A 390 -9.20 -5.36 15.84
C CYS A 390 -10.42 -5.06 14.96
N PHE A 391 -10.80 -6.04 14.16
CA PHE A 391 -11.93 -5.99 13.25
C PHE A 391 -12.85 -7.18 13.48
N SER A 392 -14.13 -7.00 13.16
CA SER A 392 -15.12 -8.06 13.08
C SER A 392 -15.53 -8.29 11.62
N TYR A 393 -15.61 -9.55 11.21
CA TYR A 393 -15.88 -10.01 9.85
C TYR A 393 -17.18 -10.83 9.81
N GLY A 394 -18.11 -10.44 8.94
CA GLY A 394 -19.34 -11.21 8.70
C GLY A 394 -20.36 -11.20 9.84
N HIS A 395 -21.41 -12.01 9.70
CA HIS A 395 -22.42 -12.23 10.73
C HIS A 395 -22.92 -13.69 10.74
N PRO A 396 -22.89 -14.42 11.88
CA PRO A 396 -22.21 -14.07 13.14
C PRO A 396 -20.75 -13.69 12.92
N SER A 397 -20.20 -12.80 13.75
CA SER A 397 -18.90 -12.20 13.48
C SER A 397 -17.75 -13.06 14.00
N ASP A 398 -16.76 -13.29 13.15
CA ASP A 398 -15.41 -13.69 13.57
C ASP A 398 -14.55 -12.44 13.73
N ASP A 399 -13.62 -12.44 14.68
CA ASP A 399 -12.70 -11.33 14.86
C ASP A 399 -11.36 -11.62 14.18
N PHE A 400 -10.73 -10.60 13.63
CA PHE A 400 -9.32 -10.66 13.29
C PHE A 400 -8.57 -9.41 13.75
N VAL A 401 -7.30 -9.61 14.09
CA VAL A 401 -6.43 -8.56 14.64
C VAL A 401 -5.23 -8.44 13.74
N LEU A 402 -4.94 -7.21 13.32
CA LEU A 402 -3.71 -6.84 12.65
C LEU A 402 -2.78 -6.19 13.66
N THR A 403 -1.53 -6.64 13.73
CA THR A 403 -0.50 -6.06 14.62
C THR A 403 0.80 -5.82 13.85
N ASP A 404 1.33 -4.60 13.83
CA ASP A 404 2.69 -4.35 13.35
C ASP A 404 3.69 -4.80 14.43
N VAL A 405 4.44 -5.86 14.11
CA VAL A 405 5.52 -6.44 14.94
C VAL A 405 6.90 -6.08 14.38
N ASN A 406 7.01 -4.92 13.74
CA ASN A 406 8.19 -4.29 13.13
C ASN A 406 8.71 -4.94 11.84
N LYS A 407 8.91 -6.26 11.86
CA LYS A 407 9.43 -7.02 10.72
C LYS A 407 8.33 -7.65 9.86
N ALA A 408 7.12 -7.69 10.39
CA ALA A 408 5.94 -8.22 9.72
C ALA A 408 4.68 -7.56 10.26
N ILE A 409 3.59 -7.68 9.51
CA ILE A 409 2.25 -7.45 10.05
C ILE A 409 1.68 -8.82 10.39
N GLN A 410 1.48 -9.07 11.68
CA GLN A 410 0.88 -10.30 12.19
C GLN A 410 -0.64 -10.23 12.04
N VAL A 411 -1.22 -11.32 11.54
CA VAL A 411 -2.66 -11.52 11.36
C VAL A 411 -3.10 -12.66 12.26
N ASP A 412 -3.99 -12.37 13.20
CA ASP A 412 -4.65 -13.35 14.05
C ASP A 412 -6.14 -13.39 13.75
N VAL A 413 -6.73 -14.59 13.68
CA VAL A 413 -8.17 -14.79 13.46
C VAL A 413 -8.75 -15.63 14.59
N PHE A 414 -9.90 -15.22 15.11
CA PHE A 414 -10.55 -15.77 16.29
C PHE A 414 -12.04 -16.00 16.05
N ARG A 415 -12.54 -17.15 16.50
CA ARG A 415 -13.97 -17.47 16.56
C ARG A 415 -14.40 -17.70 18.00
N TYR A 416 -15.51 -17.07 18.39
CA TYR A 416 -16.07 -17.17 19.74
C TYR A 416 -17.24 -18.15 19.86
N LEU A 417 -17.74 -18.66 18.72
CA LEU A 417 -18.78 -19.70 18.67
C LEU A 417 -18.17 -21.08 18.37
N PRO A 418 -18.79 -22.19 18.81
CA PRO A 418 -18.42 -23.51 18.35
C PRO A 418 -18.54 -23.63 16.82
N GLU A 419 -17.68 -24.44 16.18
CA GLU A 419 -17.71 -24.65 14.71
C GLU A 419 -19.09 -25.10 14.22
N SER A 420 -19.75 -25.99 14.97
CA SER A 420 -21.08 -26.52 14.65
C SER A 420 -22.21 -25.49 14.73
N SER A 421 -21.96 -24.33 15.34
CA SER A 421 -22.95 -23.27 15.56
C SER A 421 -22.78 -22.09 14.61
N HIS A 422 -21.77 -22.13 13.73
CA HIS A 422 -21.50 -21.07 12.76
C HIS A 422 -21.87 -21.54 11.35
N PRO A 423 -22.59 -20.74 10.53
CA PRO A 423 -23.03 -21.16 9.19
C PRO A 423 -21.87 -21.32 8.19
N VAL A 424 -20.76 -20.62 8.41
CA VAL A 424 -19.56 -20.65 7.55
C VAL A 424 -18.41 -21.34 8.28
N PRO A 425 -17.71 -22.32 7.66
CA PRO A 425 -16.54 -22.96 8.26
C PRO A 425 -15.45 -21.95 8.63
N PHE A 426 -14.79 -22.13 9.79
CA PHE A 426 -13.78 -21.18 10.27
C PHE A 426 -12.60 -21.04 9.31
N LYS A 427 -12.25 -22.15 8.67
CA LYS A 427 -11.25 -22.22 7.61
C LYS A 427 -11.57 -21.33 6.41
N ALA A 428 -12.82 -21.32 5.94
CA ALA A 428 -13.24 -20.47 4.83
C ALA A 428 -13.11 -18.99 5.22
N VAL A 429 -13.52 -18.62 6.44
CA VAL A 429 -13.36 -17.26 6.95
C VAL A 429 -11.89 -16.82 7.02
N CYS A 430 -10.98 -17.71 7.46
CA CYS A 430 -9.54 -17.42 7.46
C CYS A 430 -9.01 -17.14 6.04
N GLN A 431 -9.41 -17.96 5.06
CA GLN A 431 -9.01 -17.78 3.67
C GLN A 431 -9.58 -16.49 3.06
N ASP A 432 -10.84 -16.17 3.32
CA ASP A 432 -11.51 -14.95 2.85
C ASP A 432 -10.84 -13.69 3.43
N ILE A 433 -10.50 -13.71 4.72
CA ILE A 433 -9.76 -12.63 5.38
C ILE A 433 -8.37 -12.47 4.74
N LEU A 434 -7.68 -13.57 4.46
CA LEU A 434 -6.36 -13.51 3.82
C LEU A 434 -6.44 -12.91 2.40
N GLU A 435 -7.44 -13.30 1.61
CA GLU A 435 -7.67 -12.74 0.27
C GLU A 435 -8.03 -11.25 0.35
N LEU A 436 -8.90 -10.86 1.29
CA LEU A 436 -9.22 -9.47 1.58
C LEU A 436 -7.95 -8.67 1.89
N LEU A 437 -7.09 -9.17 2.77
CA LEU A 437 -5.84 -8.50 3.15
C LEU A 437 -4.88 -8.38 1.95
N LYS A 438 -4.79 -9.40 1.08
CA LYS A 438 -4.01 -9.30 -0.16
C LYS A 438 -4.52 -8.15 -1.05
N LYS A 439 -5.84 -8.02 -1.23
CA LYS A 439 -6.47 -6.93 -1.99
C LYS A 439 -6.24 -5.57 -1.33
N CYS A 440 -6.36 -5.48 0.00
CA CYS A 440 -6.12 -4.24 0.74
C CYS A 440 -4.66 -3.80 0.68
N CYS A 441 -3.71 -4.71 0.84
CA CYS A 441 -2.28 -4.39 0.67
C CYS A 441 -2.01 -3.86 -0.73
N LYS A 442 -2.54 -4.52 -1.77
CA LYS A 442 -2.36 -4.08 -3.15
C LYS A 442 -2.85 -2.64 -3.37
N LYS A 443 -4.02 -2.32 -2.81
CA LYS A 443 -4.57 -0.95 -2.81
C LYS A 443 -3.67 0.07 -2.11
N VAL A 444 -3.04 -0.29 -0.98
CA VAL A 444 -2.08 0.60 -0.28
C VAL A 444 -0.84 0.84 -1.13
N GLU A 445 -0.31 -0.21 -1.73
CA GLU A 445 0.84 -0.15 -2.63
C GLU A 445 0.52 0.75 -3.83
N ASP A 446 -0.62 0.57 -4.50
CA ASP A 446 -1.00 1.38 -5.66
C ASP A 446 -1.15 2.87 -5.31
N THR A 447 -1.64 3.20 -4.11
CA THR A 447 -1.74 4.59 -3.63
C THR A 447 -0.37 5.23 -3.39
N LEU A 448 0.59 4.50 -2.82
CA LEU A 448 1.91 5.03 -2.50
C LEU A 448 2.86 5.06 -3.71
N TYR A 449 2.84 4.01 -4.54
CA TYR A 449 3.77 3.86 -5.65
C TYR A 449 3.23 4.43 -6.97
N GLY A 450 1.91 4.49 -7.16
CA GLY A 450 1.30 5.05 -8.37
C GLY A 450 1.45 6.58 -8.50
N TYR A 451 1.75 7.27 -7.41
CA TYR A 451 1.74 8.74 -7.34
C TYR A 451 2.89 9.41 -8.13
N HIS A 452 4.04 8.74 -8.29
CA HIS A 452 5.21 9.26 -9.01
C HIS A 452 5.43 8.60 -10.38
N GLY A 453 4.39 8.01 -10.97
CA GLY A 453 4.50 7.35 -12.28
C GLY A 453 5.42 6.12 -12.28
N HIS A 454 5.62 5.47 -11.12
CA HIS A 454 6.36 4.22 -11.07
C HIS A 454 5.58 3.12 -11.79
N HIS A 455 6.27 2.34 -12.62
CA HIS A 455 5.73 1.06 -13.08
C HIS A 455 5.51 0.16 -11.84
N ILE A 456 4.24 -0.20 -11.62
CA ILE A 456 3.72 -1.02 -10.50
C ILE A 456 4.49 -2.34 -10.32
N THR A 457 5.21 -2.82 -11.33
CA THR A 457 6.01 -4.05 -11.29
C THR A 457 7.26 -3.98 -10.41
N GLN A 458 7.59 -2.82 -9.82
CA GLN A 458 8.81 -2.61 -9.03
C GLN A 458 8.56 -2.31 -7.54
N SER A 459 7.31 -2.28 -7.07
CA SER A 459 7.00 -2.10 -5.64
C SER A 459 7.55 -3.25 -4.79
N SER A 460 7.97 -2.97 -3.55
CA SER A 460 8.53 -3.96 -2.62
C SER A 460 7.75 -5.28 -2.65
N SER A 461 8.42 -6.36 -3.09
CA SER A 461 7.83 -7.69 -3.10
C SER A 461 7.38 -8.03 -1.68
N ARG A 462 6.07 -8.18 -1.50
CA ARG A 462 5.43 -8.58 -0.24
C ARG A 462 5.09 -10.05 -0.34
N ASP A 463 5.23 -10.75 0.78
CA ASP A 463 4.95 -12.17 0.85
C ASP A 463 4.16 -12.52 2.11
N VAL A 464 3.36 -13.58 2.02
CA VAL A 464 2.56 -14.11 3.12
C VAL A 464 3.27 -15.34 3.65
N ARG A 465 3.76 -15.26 4.89
CA ARG A 465 4.45 -16.38 5.56
C ARG A 465 3.60 -16.97 6.67
N TYR A 466 3.55 -18.28 6.73
CA TYR A 466 2.76 -19.04 7.70
C TYR A 466 3.62 -19.38 8.91
N VAL A 467 3.20 -18.97 10.11
CA VAL A 467 3.96 -19.22 11.34
C VAL A 467 3.86 -20.69 11.71
N CYS A 468 5.03 -21.29 11.97
CA CYS A 468 5.17 -22.70 12.33
C CYS A 468 5.00 -22.91 13.85
N GLU A 469 4.12 -23.83 14.24
CA GLU A 469 3.81 -24.18 15.63
C GLU A 469 4.46 -25.51 16.07
N CYS A 470 5.57 -25.91 15.45
CA CYS A 470 6.23 -27.15 15.81
C CYS A 470 6.85 -27.10 17.24
N LYS A 471 6.81 -28.24 17.95
CA LYS A 471 7.18 -28.36 19.38
C LYS A 471 8.67 -28.15 19.70
N TYR A 472 9.54 -28.04 18.70
CA TYR A 472 11.00 -28.06 18.86
C TYR A 472 11.67 -26.68 18.76
N SER A 473 10.91 -25.59 18.85
CA SER A 473 11.50 -24.24 18.89
C SER A 473 12.17 -24.00 20.24
N SER A 474 13.42 -24.43 20.37
CA SER A 474 14.27 -24.21 21.55
C SER A 474 14.66 -22.75 21.78
N SER A 475 14.21 -21.81 20.93
CA SER A 475 14.64 -20.40 20.94
C SER A 475 13.52 -19.36 21.11
N ASN A 476 12.24 -19.75 21.21
CA ASN A 476 11.09 -18.84 21.14
C ASN A 476 11.06 -17.90 19.91
N ALA A 477 11.98 -18.06 18.94
CA ALA A 477 12.05 -17.24 17.74
C ALA A 477 10.99 -17.71 16.74
N VAL A 478 10.23 -16.74 16.21
CA VAL A 478 9.27 -16.98 15.13
C VAL A 478 10.01 -17.56 13.93
N HIS A 479 9.49 -18.65 13.38
CA HIS A 479 9.96 -19.24 12.15
C HIS A 479 8.76 -19.71 11.33
N TYR A 480 9.02 -19.97 10.05
CA TYR A 480 7.97 -20.15 9.06
C TYR A 480 7.96 -21.56 8.52
N ILE A 481 6.78 -21.95 8.04
CA ILE A 481 6.59 -23.17 7.26
C ILE A 481 7.03 -22.86 5.82
N GLU A 482 7.84 -23.72 5.22
CA GLU A 482 8.17 -23.62 3.80
C GLU A 482 7.03 -24.25 2.98
N VAL A 483 6.37 -23.43 2.17
CA VAL A 483 5.18 -23.82 1.41
C VAL A 483 5.13 -23.20 0.02
N ASP A 484 4.60 -23.95 -0.93
CA ASP A 484 4.06 -23.40 -2.19
C ASP A 484 2.54 -23.26 -2.00
N ALA A 485 2.12 -22.15 -1.40
CA ALA A 485 0.75 -21.94 -0.93
C ALA A 485 -0.31 -21.99 -2.05
N GLU A 486 0.10 -21.88 -3.31
CA GLU A 486 -0.81 -21.97 -4.47
C GLU A 486 -1.00 -23.42 -4.95
N LYS A 487 -0.13 -24.35 -4.54
CA LYS A 487 -0.14 -25.76 -4.96
C LYS A 487 -0.39 -26.75 -3.84
N GLN A 488 -0.30 -26.31 -2.59
CA GLN A 488 -0.43 -27.18 -1.42
C GLN A 488 -1.80 -27.09 -0.74
N THR A 489 -2.32 -28.26 -0.40
CA THR A 489 -3.54 -28.52 0.36
C THR A 489 -3.22 -28.75 1.84
N CYS A 490 -4.24 -28.81 2.68
CA CYS A 490 -4.07 -29.07 4.11
C CYS A 490 -3.59 -30.51 4.45
N SER A 491 -3.66 -31.43 3.48
CA SER A 491 -3.19 -32.80 3.63
C SER A 491 -1.69 -32.94 3.32
N ASP A 492 -1.13 -31.94 2.64
CA ASP A 492 0.27 -31.98 2.22
C ASP A 492 1.21 -31.86 3.41
N GLN A 493 2.34 -32.56 3.27
CA GLN A 493 3.41 -32.42 4.24
C GLN A 493 4.13 -31.09 4.02
N VAL A 494 4.48 -30.45 5.14
CA VAL A 494 5.20 -29.19 5.14
C VAL A 494 6.57 -29.34 5.79
N TYR A 495 7.52 -28.55 5.30
CA TYR A 495 8.88 -28.55 5.81
C TYR A 495 9.10 -27.36 6.75
N CYS A 496 9.78 -27.64 7.86
CA CYS A 496 10.22 -26.61 8.80
C CYS A 496 11.74 -26.51 8.72
N GLU A 497 12.27 -25.41 8.16
CA GLU A 497 13.72 -25.20 8.04
C GLU A 497 14.46 -25.24 9.38
N LYS A 498 13.81 -24.77 10.46
CA LYS A 498 14.43 -24.74 11.79
C LYS A 498 14.60 -26.13 12.40
N VAL A 499 13.62 -27.01 12.20
CA VAL A 499 13.66 -28.38 12.73
C VAL A 499 14.24 -29.35 11.70
N ARG A 500 14.45 -28.90 10.46
CA ARG A 500 14.93 -29.68 9.32
C ARG A 500 14.16 -30.98 9.14
N SER A 501 12.84 -30.89 9.29
CA SER A 501 11.96 -32.06 9.23
C SER A 501 10.66 -31.74 8.51
N THR A 502 10.14 -32.77 7.85
CA THR A 502 8.86 -32.77 7.18
C THR A 502 7.80 -33.33 8.12
N ARG A 503 6.62 -32.70 8.18
CA ARG A 503 5.50 -33.12 9.03
C ARG A 503 4.16 -32.68 8.45
N SER A 504 3.06 -33.26 8.92
CA SER A 504 1.73 -32.71 8.65
C SER A 504 1.53 -31.37 9.36
N LEU A 505 0.66 -30.54 8.76
CA LEU A 505 0.16 -29.30 9.36
C LEU A 505 -0.56 -29.58 10.68
N THR A 506 -0.43 -28.68 11.65
CA THR A 506 -1.31 -28.70 12.83
C THR A 506 -2.72 -28.26 12.43
N THR A 507 -3.72 -28.57 13.26
CA THR A 507 -5.10 -28.11 13.05
C THR A 507 -5.21 -26.60 12.94
N ARG A 508 -4.35 -25.82 13.61
CA ARG A 508 -4.39 -24.36 13.55
C ARG A 508 -3.70 -23.83 12.29
N GLU A 509 -2.64 -24.49 11.83
CA GLU A 509 -1.94 -24.14 10.58
C GLU A 509 -2.79 -24.47 9.35
N SER A 510 -3.51 -25.59 9.37
CA SER A 510 -4.32 -26.07 8.24
C SER A 510 -5.51 -25.16 7.88
N MET A 511 -5.83 -24.18 8.73
CA MET A 511 -6.87 -23.17 8.49
C MET A 511 -6.57 -22.26 7.29
N TRP A 512 -5.32 -22.19 6.84
CA TRP A 512 -4.90 -21.32 5.74
C TRP A 512 -4.77 -22.01 4.38
N PHE A 513 -4.83 -23.34 4.34
CA PHE A 513 -4.56 -24.16 3.14
C PHE A 513 -5.85 -24.72 2.56
N GLN A 514 -5.98 -24.99 1.27
CA GLN A 514 -7.22 -25.56 0.71
C GLN A 514 -7.48 -27.01 1.20
N ASP A 515 -8.74 -27.44 1.29
CA ASP A 515 -9.07 -28.86 1.50
C ASP A 515 -8.87 -29.63 0.18
N GLU A 516 -8.32 -30.86 0.19
CA GLU A 516 -8.23 -31.74 -1.00
C GLU A 516 -9.59 -32.00 -1.69
N PHE A 517 -10.69 -31.73 -0.97
CA PHE A 517 -12.04 -32.16 -1.34
C PHE A 517 -13.12 -31.13 -0.97
N SER A 518 -12.86 -29.85 -1.22
CA SER A 518 -13.90 -28.81 -1.10
C SER A 518 -15.17 -29.14 -1.90
N TYR A 519 -15.04 -29.86 -3.03
CA TYR A 519 -16.17 -30.34 -3.85
C TYR A 519 -16.95 -31.52 -3.25
N LEU A 520 -16.30 -32.48 -2.57
CA LEU A 520 -17.00 -33.68 -2.06
C LEU A 520 -17.82 -33.41 -0.78
N LYS A 521 -17.41 -32.44 0.06
CA LYS A 521 -18.22 -32.01 1.21
C LYS A 521 -19.54 -31.37 0.79
N TYR A 522 -19.54 -30.59 -0.29
CA TYR A 522 -20.75 -29.99 -0.87
C TYR A 522 -21.76 -31.05 -1.36
N LEU A 523 -21.28 -32.17 -1.93
CA LEU A 523 -22.14 -33.26 -2.42
C LEU A 523 -22.78 -34.09 -1.27
N ILE A 524 -22.08 -34.26 -0.16
CA ILE A 524 -22.61 -34.97 1.02
C ILE A 524 -23.69 -34.14 1.73
N GLN A 525 -23.59 -32.81 1.71
CA GLN A 525 -24.55 -31.90 2.33
C GLN A 525 -25.90 -31.83 1.58
N PHE A 526 -25.97 -32.29 0.32
CA PHE A 526 -27.20 -32.37 -0.49
C PHE A 526 -27.80 -33.79 -0.60
N GLY A 527 -27.36 -34.75 0.23
CA GLY A 527 -28.03 -36.05 0.34
C GLY A 527 -27.95 -36.90 -0.93
N VAL A 528 -26.84 -36.83 -1.66
CA VAL A 528 -26.60 -37.69 -2.83
C VAL A 528 -26.23 -39.09 -2.32
N GLY A 529 -27.21 -40.02 -2.33
CA GLY A 529 -27.07 -41.35 -1.73
C GLY A 529 -25.88 -42.15 -2.28
N LEU A 530 -25.35 -43.08 -1.48
CA LEU A 530 -24.16 -43.90 -1.76
C LEU A 530 -24.10 -44.48 -3.19
N ILE A 531 -25.27 -44.84 -3.74
CA ILE A 531 -25.43 -45.39 -5.09
C ILE A 531 -25.10 -44.35 -6.17
N SER A 532 -25.51 -43.09 -6.00
CA SER A 532 -25.16 -41.99 -6.91
C SER A 532 -23.68 -41.64 -6.84
N LEU A 533 -23.05 -41.80 -5.67
CA LEU A 533 -21.60 -41.61 -5.50
C LEU A 533 -20.79 -42.72 -6.20
N ILE A 534 -21.28 -43.97 -6.14
CA ILE A 534 -20.67 -45.12 -6.84
C ILE A 534 -20.82 -44.99 -8.36
N ILE A 535 -21.99 -44.53 -8.84
CA ILE A 535 -22.20 -44.27 -10.28
C ILE A 535 -21.30 -43.13 -10.76
N LEU A 536 -21.12 -42.07 -9.97
CA LEU A 536 -20.20 -40.97 -10.29
C LEU A 536 -18.74 -41.44 -10.28
N LEU A 537 -18.34 -42.27 -9.32
CA LEU A 537 -17.00 -42.90 -9.27
C LEU A 537 -16.77 -43.88 -10.43
N MET A 538 -17.80 -44.61 -10.87
CA MET A 538 -17.73 -45.47 -12.05
C MET A 538 -17.66 -44.66 -13.34
N LEU A 539 -18.37 -43.53 -13.44
CA LEU A 539 -18.27 -42.61 -14.57
C LEU A 539 -16.92 -41.88 -14.60
N LEU A 540 -16.36 -41.56 -13.44
CA LEU A 540 -15.02 -40.96 -13.33
C LEU A 540 -13.91 -41.97 -13.66
N THR A 541 -14.04 -43.24 -13.27
CA THR A 541 -13.08 -44.29 -13.67
C THR A 541 -13.20 -44.66 -15.16
N PHE A 542 -14.41 -44.62 -15.72
CA PHE A 542 -14.66 -44.74 -17.17
C PHE A 542 -14.09 -43.53 -17.94
N SER A 543 -14.23 -42.32 -17.38
CA SER A 543 -13.63 -41.11 -17.94
C SER A 543 -12.10 -41.11 -17.81
N PHE A 544 -11.53 -41.65 -16.73
CA PHE A 544 -10.09 -41.84 -16.53
C PHE A 544 -9.50 -42.88 -17.49
N THR A 545 -10.22 -43.95 -17.81
CA THR A 545 -9.79 -44.93 -18.82
C THR A 545 -9.85 -44.36 -20.24
N VAL A 546 -10.78 -43.44 -20.52
CA VAL A 546 -10.80 -42.65 -21.75
C VAL A 546 -9.68 -41.59 -21.78
N LEU A 547 -9.33 -41.00 -20.63
CA LEU A 547 -8.29 -39.98 -20.50
C LEU A 547 -6.85 -40.55 -20.62
N ILE A 548 -6.63 -41.79 -20.13
CA ILE A 548 -5.33 -42.47 -20.23
C ILE A 548 -5.00 -42.88 -21.69
N ASN A 549 -6.01 -43.04 -22.55
CA ASN A 549 -5.79 -43.28 -23.99
C ASN A 549 -5.55 -42.00 -24.81
N ASN A 550 -5.75 -40.81 -24.23
CA ASN A 550 -5.49 -39.52 -24.86
C ASN A 550 -4.47 -38.70 -24.05
N SER A 551 -3.39 -39.35 -23.62
CA SER A 551 -2.25 -38.67 -23.00
C SER A 551 -1.45 -37.86 -24.05
N SER A 552 -2.00 -36.71 -24.45
CA SER A 552 -1.25 -35.58 -24.99
C SER A 552 -2.17 -34.37 -25.12
N THR A 553 -2.31 -33.57 -24.06
CA THR A 553 -2.56 -32.11 -24.01
C THR A 553 -3.41 -31.72 -22.80
N THR A 554 -2.79 -31.53 -21.64
CA THR A 554 -3.42 -30.85 -20.50
C THR A 554 -2.64 -29.57 -20.20
N ALA A 555 -2.91 -28.54 -21.00
CA ALA A 555 -2.47 -27.17 -20.76
C ALA A 555 -3.56 -26.11 -21.03
N ASN A 556 -4.79 -26.50 -21.43
CA ASN A 556 -5.73 -25.56 -22.06
C ASN A 556 -7.06 -25.28 -21.33
N GLU A 557 -7.23 -25.63 -20.05
CA GLU A 557 -8.48 -25.30 -19.33
C GLU A 557 -8.52 -23.86 -18.76
N ALA A 558 -7.41 -23.11 -18.76
CA ALA A 558 -7.33 -21.76 -18.15
C ALA A 558 -7.78 -20.61 -19.07
N ASN A 559 -8.17 -20.86 -20.32
CA ASN A 559 -8.43 -19.83 -21.35
C ASN A 559 -9.85 -19.83 -21.94
N ILE A 560 -10.78 -20.61 -21.38
CA ILE A 560 -12.15 -20.71 -21.89
C ILE A 560 -13.01 -19.56 -21.34
N LEU A 561 -13.63 -18.80 -22.25
CA LEU A 561 -14.54 -17.70 -21.98
C LEU A 561 -15.99 -18.18 -21.94
N THR A 562 -16.76 -17.64 -21.00
CA THR A 562 -18.18 -17.95 -20.82
C THR A 562 -19.05 -16.70 -20.93
N ILE A 563 -20.37 -16.86 -20.94
CA ILE A 563 -21.29 -15.70 -20.94
C ILE A 563 -21.09 -14.75 -19.74
N SER A 564 -20.61 -15.25 -18.59
CA SER A 564 -20.27 -14.40 -17.44
C SER A 564 -19.05 -13.49 -17.70
N ASP A 565 -18.25 -13.77 -18.72
CA ASP A 565 -17.10 -12.95 -19.11
C ASP A 565 -17.46 -11.84 -20.12
N LEU A 566 -18.73 -11.67 -20.51
CA LEU A 566 -19.15 -10.67 -21.50
C LEU A 566 -18.64 -9.26 -21.18
N GLN A 567 -18.79 -8.82 -19.93
CA GLN A 567 -18.32 -7.49 -19.53
C GLN A 567 -16.80 -7.37 -19.66
N LYS A 568 -16.07 -8.41 -19.25
CA LYS A 568 -14.61 -8.47 -19.36
C LYS A 568 -14.13 -8.44 -20.81
N VAL A 569 -14.87 -9.08 -21.73
CA VAL A 569 -14.58 -9.03 -23.17
C VAL A 569 -14.81 -7.63 -23.73
N LEU A 570 -15.89 -6.96 -23.33
CA LEU A 570 -16.18 -5.58 -23.72
C LEU A 570 -15.11 -4.61 -23.22
N ASP A 571 -14.73 -4.70 -21.94
CA ASP A 571 -13.70 -3.84 -21.35
C ASP A 571 -12.35 -3.98 -22.07
N VAL A 572 -11.99 -5.20 -22.48
CA VAL A 572 -10.74 -5.45 -23.22
C VAL A 572 -10.76 -4.86 -24.63
N LEU A 573 -11.91 -4.91 -25.31
CA LEU A 573 -12.07 -4.30 -26.63
C LEU A 573 -12.07 -2.78 -26.53
N ASP A 574 -12.66 -2.21 -25.48
CA ASP A 574 -12.67 -0.76 -25.22
C ASP A 574 -11.28 -0.23 -24.85
N ASP A 575 -10.58 -0.89 -23.92
CA ASP A 575 -9.19 -0.59 -23.56
C ASP A 575 -8.24 -0.67 -24.78
N GLY A 576 -8.55 -1.59 -25.69
CA GLY A 576 -7.83 -1.79 -26.95
C GLY A 576 -8.22 -0.78 -28.03
N TYR A 577 -9.22 0.09 -27.80
CA TYR A 577 -9.80 1.03 -28.75
C TYR A 577 -10.41 0.35 -30.00
N PHE A 578 -11.07 -0.80 -29.83
CA PHE A 578 -11.78 -1.47 -30.93
C PHE A 578 -12.95 -0.62 -31.45
N PRO A 579 -13.03 -0.33 -32.74
CA PRO A 579 -14.08 0.51 -33.29
C PRO A 579 -15.40 -0.27 -33.40
N SER A 580 -16.41 0.13 -32.62
CA SER A 580 -17.70 -0.58 -32.52
C SER A 580 -18.47 -0.70 -33.84
N ASN A 581 -18.21 0.19 -34.82
CA ASN A 581 -18.80 0.08 -36.16
C ASN A 581 -18.31 -1.14 -36.97
N LYS A 582 -17.25 -1.84 -36.54
CA LYS A 582 -16.76 -3.08 -37.15
C LYS A 582 -17.38 -4.36 -36.57
N TRP A 583 -18.37 -4.24 -35.69
CA TRP A 583 -19.00 -5.38 -35.01
C TRP A 583 -19.52 -6.47 -35.97
N PHE A 584 -20.03 -6.09 -37.14
CA PHE A 584 -20.58 -7.04 -38.11
C PHE A 584 -19.47 -7.93 -38.71
N GLN A 585 -18.34 -7.34 -39.09
CA GLN A 585 -17.16 -8.06 -39.59
C GLN A 585 -16.52 -8.93 -38.50
N LEU A 586 -16.51 -8.43 -37.26
CA LEU A 586 -16.08 -9.19 -36.10
C LEU A 586 -16.98 -10.42 -35.90
N GLY A 587 -18.31 -10.26 -35.94
CA GLY A 587 -19.26 -11.36 -35.79
C GLY A 587 -19.07 -12.47 -36.83
N LEU A 588 -18.84 -12.12 -38.09
CA LEU A 588 -18.52 -13.09 -39.14
C LEU A 588 -17.22 -13.83 -38.86
N SER A 589 -16.19 -13.10 -38.41
CA SER A 589 -14.87 -13.65 -38.08
C SER A 589 -14.88 -14.53 -36.81
N LEU A 590 -15.85 -14.31 -35.92
CA LEU A 590 -16.15 -15.16 -34.77
C LEU A 590 -16.99 -16.40 -35.13
N GLY A 591 -17.38 -16.56 -36.41
CA GLY A 591 -18.11 -17.72 -36.92
C GLY A 591 -19.63 -17.64 -36.76
N LEU A 592 -20.19 -16.45 -36.49
CA LEU A 592 -21.64 -16.25 -36.44
C LEU A 592 -22.24 -16.20 -37.85
N SER A 593 -23.44 -16.77 -38.02
CA SER A 593 -24.09 -16.79 -39.33
C SER A 593 -24.65 -15.42 -39.72
N ASN A 594 -24.52 -15.06 -41.00
CA ASN A 594 -24.98 -13.78 -41.54
C ASN A 594 -26.45 -13.44 -41.19
N PRO A 595 -27.43 -14.37 -41.28
CA PRO A 595 -28.81 -14.07 -40.92
C PRO A 595 -29.00 -13.63 -39.46
N LYS A 596 -28.16 -14.12 -38.54
CA LYS A 596 -28.23 -13.71 -37.12
C LYS A 596 -27.64 -12.32 -36.90
N LEU A 597 -26.61 -11.95 -37.66
CA LEU A 597 -26.03 -10.61 -37.62
C LEU A 597 -26.98 -9.58 -38.25
N GLU A 598 -27.62 -9.90 -39.38
CA GLU A 598 -28.68 -9.07 -39.97
C GLU A 598 -29.84 -8.86 -38.98
N THR A 599 -30.24 -9.92 -38.26
CA THR A 599 -31.25 -9.80 -37.19
C THR A 599 -30.80 -8.86 -36.06
N ILE A 600 -29.52 -8.84 -35.68
CA ILE A 600 -28.99 -7.90 -34.67
C ILE A 600 -29.02 -6.47 -35.21
N GLU A 601 -28.66 -6.27 -36.48
CA GLU A 601 -28.65 -4.96 -37.14
C GLU A 601 -30.06 -4.37 -37.26
N ASP A 602 -31.05 -5.19 -37.65
CA ASP A 602 -32.46 -4.80 -37.75
C ASP A 602 -33.07 -4.43 -36.39
N ASN A 603 -32.67 -5.12 -35.32
CA ASN A 603 -33.13 -4.84 -33.96
C ASN A 603 -32.53 -3.56 -33.36
N TYR A 604 -31.34 -3.16 -33.81
CA TYR A 604 -30.58 -2.02 -33.26
C TYR A 604 -30.00 -1.12 -34.36
N PRO A 605 -30.84 -0.54 -35.25
CA PRO A 605 -30.36 0.23 -36.37
C PRO A 605 -29.58 1.46 -35.89
N LYS A 606 -28.39 1.68 -36.47
CA LYS A 606 -27.46 2.78 -36.16
C LYS A 606 -26.89 2.81 -34.74
N ASN A 607 -27.06 1.76 -33.93
CA ASN A 607 -26.46 1.66 -32.60
C ASN A 607 -25.37 0.57 -32.56
N ASN A 608 -24.18 0.93 -33.06
CA ASN A 608 -23.06 0.01 -33.23
C ASN A 608 -22.55 -0.59 -31.90
N GLU A 609 -22.60 0.15 -30.80
CA GLU A 609 -22.21 -0.34 -29.48
C GLU A 609 -23.15 -1.45 -29.00
N ARG A 610 -24.46 -1.23 -29.17
CA ARG A 610 -25.47 -2.22 -28.79
C ARG A 610 -25.43 -3.44 -29.71
N CYS A 611 -25.13 -3.26 -31.00
CA CYS A 611 -24.92 -4.38 -31.90
C CYS A 611 -23.67 -5.20 -31.52
N LEU A 612 -22.55 -4.54 -31.18
CA LEU A 612 -21.33 -5.21 -30.70
C LEU A 612 -21.59 -6.06 -29.45
N GLN A 613 -22.29 -5.49 -28.47
CA GLN A 613 -22.65 -6.21 -27.24
C GLN A 613 -23.51 -7.45 -27.52
N ASN A 614 -24.52 -7.33 -28.40
CA ASN A 614 -25.39 -8.47 -28.75
C ASN A 614 -24.66 -9.53 -29.59
N CYS A 615 -23.76 -9.10 -30.49
CA CYS A 615 -22.89 -9.98 -31.26
C CYS A 615 -22.01 -10.84 -30.35
N LEU A 616 -21.31 -10.21 -29.39
CA LEU A 616 -20.46 -10.93 -28.44
C LEU A 616 -21.29 -11.81 -27.49
N THR A 617 -22.48 -11.36 -27.08
CA THR A 617 -23.42 -12.17 -26.30
C THR A 617 -23.81 -13.45 -27.05
N LEU A 618 -24.07 -13.35 -28.35
CA LEU A 618 -24.42 -14.49 -29.18
C LEU A 618 -23.23 -15.45 -29.34
N TRP A 619 -22.04 -14.91 -29.60
CA TRP A 619 -20.81 -15.70 -29.70
C TRP A 619 -20.48 -16.47 -28.42
N LEU A 620 -20.61 -15.85 -27.25
CA LEU A 620 -20.37 -16.47 -25.95
C LEU A 620 -21.41 -17.54 -25.56
N LYS A 621 -22.59 -17.54 -26.19
CA LYS A 621 -23.66 -18.50 -25.91
C LYS A 621 -23.65 -19.71 -26.84
N GLU A 622 -23.26 -19.53 -28.10
CA GLU A 622 -23.45 -20.54 -29.13
C GLU A 622 -22.20 -21.35 -29.48
N ASN A 623 -21.02 -20.91 -29.05
CA ASN A 623 -19.76 -21.54 -29.43
C ASN A 623 -19.16 -22.35 -28.25
N ILE A 624 -18.73 -23.58 -28.53
CA ILE A 624 -18.34 -24.58 -27.51
C ILE A 624 -16.89 -24.37 -27.05
N GLU A 625 -16.08 -23.65 -27.85
CA GLU A 625 -14.69 -23.34 -27.53
C GLU A 625 -14.42 -21.85 -27.78
N VAL A 626 -14.79 -21.01 -26.82
CA VAL A 626 -14.57 -19.56 -26.87
C VAL A 626 -13.30 -19.25 -26.07
N THR A 627 -12.29 -18.66 -26.69
CA THR A 627 -11.02 -18.30 -26.01
C THR A 627 -10.56 -16.89 -26.39
N TRP A 628 -9.67 -16.31 -25.56
CA TRP A 628 -9.05 -15.01 -25.87
C TRP A 628 -8.24 -15.03 -27.17
N SER A 629 -7.63 -16.18 -27.50
CA SER A 629 -6.90 -16.36 -28.76
C SER A 629 -7.82 -16.25 -29.98
N LYS A 630 -8.97 -16.95 -29.96
CA LYS A 630 -9.97 -16.84 -31.04
C LYS A 630 -10.55 -15.43 -31.18
N LEU A 631 -10.75 -14.72 -30.07
CA LEU A 631 -11.15 -13.31 -30.12
C LEU A 631 -10.06 -12.45 -30.77
N ALA A 632 -8.80 -12.63 -30.38
CA ALA A 632 -7.69 -11.88 -30.95
C ALA A 632 -7.56 -12.12 -32.46
N ASP A 633 -7.67 -13.37 -32.91
CA ASP A 633 -7.64 -13.72 -34.34
C ASP A 633 -8.82 -13.12 -35.11
N ALA A 634 -10.02 -13.17 -34.54
CA ALA A 634 -11.19 -12.55 -35.16
C ALA A 634 -11.07 -11.02 -35.25
N VAL A 635 -10.49 -10.36 -34.24
CA VAL A 635 -10.19 -8.93 -34.26
C VAL A 635 -9.12 -8.60 -35.31
N ASP A 636 -8.07 -9.42 -35.43
CA ASP A 636 -7.03 -9.28 -36.46
C ASP A 636 -7.64 -9.31 -37.87
N ASN A 637 -8.59 -10.23 -38.10
CA ASN A 637 -9.33 -10.37 -39.36
C ASN A 637 -10.22 -9.17 -39.71
N THR A 638 -10.56 -8.30 -38.75
CA THR A 638 -11.23 -7.01 -39.03
C THR A 638 -10.27 -5.89 -39.47
N GLY A 639 -8.97 -6.19 -39.51
CA GLY A 639 -7.90 -5.23 -39.80
C GLY A 639 -7.34 -4.50 -38.58
N GLU A 640 -7.88 -4.76 -37.39
CA GLU A 640 -7.50 -4.10 -36.12
C GLU A 640 -6.31 -4.80 -35.44
N LYS A 641 -5.18 -4.85 -36.15
CA LYS A 641 -3.97 -5.60 -35.72
C LYS A 641 -3.41 -5.14 -34.37
N ALA A 642 -3.48 -3.84 -34.08
CA ALA A 642 -3.01 -3.27 -32.81
C ALA A 642 -3.88 -3.75 -31.63
N VAL A 643 -5.19 -3.85 -31.84
CA VAL A 643 -6.15 -4.36 -30.86
C VAL A 643 -5.96 -5.86 -30.64
N ALA A 644 -5.78 -6.62 -31.73
CA ALA A 644 -5.45 -8.05 -31.64
C ALA A 644 -4.14 -8.28 -30.87
N ALA A 645 -3.10 -7.49 -31.13
CA ALA A 645 -1.84 -7.56 -30.37
C ALA A 645 -2.04 -7.20 -28.89
N TYR A 646 -2.86 -6.18 -28.60
CA TYR A 646 -3.22 -5.82 -27.22
C TYR A 646 -3.87 -7.00 -26.48
N ILE A 647 -4.84 -7.67 -27.10
CA ILE A 647 -5.51 -8.85 -26.53
C ILE A 647 -4.49 -9.97 -26.29
N ARG A 648 -3.63 -10.29 -27.27
CA ARG A 648 -2.60 -11.34 -27.14
C ARG A 648 -1.64 -11.04 -25.99
N ILE A 649 -1.13 -9.81 -25.89
CA ILE A 649 -0.20 -9.40 -24.82
C ILE A 649 -0.84 -9.44 -23.43
N ARG A 650 -2.11 -9.01 -23.33
CA ARG A 650 -2.77 -8.80 -22.03
C ARG A 650 -3.48 -10.04 -21.50
N LYS A 651 -3.96 -10.92 -22.39
CA LYS A 651 -4.90 -11.99 -22.04
C LYS A 651 -4.46 -13.39 -22.48
N VAL A 652 -3.50 -13.55 -23.38
CA VAL A 652 -2.97 -14.86 -23.79
C VAL A 652 -1.65 -15.12 -23.06
N GLN A 653 -1.67 -15.97 -22.02
CA GLN A 653 -0.54 -16.15 -21.09
C GLN A 653 0.47 -17.25 -21.47
N SER A 654 0.54 -17.69 -22.74
CA SER A 654 1.47 -18.75 -23.17
C SER A 654 2.24 -18.40 -24.44
N LYS A 655 3.56 -18.69 -24.44
CA LYS A 655 4.45 -18.65 -25.62
C LYS A 655 4.17 -19.79 -26.64
N SER A 656 3.31 -20.76 -26.31
CA SER A 656 2.95 -21.87 -27.19
C SER A 656 1.70 -21.62 -28.05
N GLU A 657 1.03 -20.47 -27.87
CA GLU A 657 -0.17 -20.06 -28.63
C GLU A 657 0.05 -18.78 -29.46
N LEU A 658 1.27 -18.23 -29.45
CA LEU A 658 1.77 -17.20 -30.38
C LEU A 658 2.56 -17.87 -31.50
#